data_AF-H2APN6-F1
#
_entry.id   AF-H2APN6-F1
#
_cell.length_a   1.000
_cell.length_b   1.000
_cell.length_c   1.000
_cell.angle_alpha   90.00
_cell.angle_beta   90.00
_cell.angle_gamma   90.00
#
_symmetry.space_group_name_H-M   'P 1'
#
loop_
_entity.id
_entity.type
_entity.pdbx_description
1 polymer ?
#
loop_
_entity_poly.entity_id
_entity_poly.type
_entity_poly.pdbx_seq_one_letter_code
_entity_poly.pdbx_strand_id
1 'polypeptide(L)'
;MDLLKILDTKPIPTIVDSQSLGVSGDVSGDYWLPTTMCLYQKKLTDEIISLHYSDILKYFETDDYKEDVILGSMRTMCLNSEYVATHPYLLIEHHMPKTLTTRDIPINLADTSGKFTVLRDLMTLVQEYETNTALVCRPGRTMDLLEALLLGNKVNIKRYDGRTVKSQAKQKKTKAKQSCTVHLFPSQDLDLQKFPINEKHHFDMLIAVDPTVDTNVDFIQEILTFSRDQSRNENKAPIVRLVTINSIDHCDLYFSKKFNKGSKDFLESTTAAVVVLRDSVGTLPPDLRPIYSQQLHYLTEWLEDPSLPWPLPDIYPLKRYNSMDVERSLLNEVNFNEADDLETAFANNSKKRHRHPDETTDVNKKDGPTKSFYELKRLKNDYLANPINQGMANLAGIVTGNVKDSINYHLSSNILTHKLIQIMGQVYVDINRETQELDDYSTLNGLENDHVSFYQQEKETMSKKLQTRMDEINESNEKSISMEFTNKEKFELIEKIEIEIEGLLKKVEAKDTGLKNLFISVGDLKDEIDKETRQNESKLTEKEYMEKEIERAQTATNELEVEMEKVLKDFENVQNELREIKLNQELKKDGAIERIENLKRAIVEEKLVYDDLESKLNSLVGKLKNFPPPRIRVTTNTTRRRK
;
A
#
# COMPACT_ATOMS: atom_id res chain seq x y z
N MET A 1 37.96 37.12 11.00
CA MET A 1 37.78 36.32 9.77
C MET A 1 38.98 35.41 9.67
N ASP A 2 38.80 34.12 9.94
CA ASP A 2 39.91 33.17 10.11
C ASP A 2 40.18 32.46 8.78
N LEU A 3 41.12 32.99 8.00
CA LEU A 3 41.40 32.62 6.61
C LEU A 3 41.81 31.15 6.41
N LEU A 4 42.32 30.52 7.47
CA LEU A 4 42.74 29.10 7.44
C LEU A 4 41.55 28.13 7.31
N LYS A 5 40.36 28.52 7.75
CA LYS A 5 39.16 27.67 7.70
C LYS A 5 38.50 27.61 6.31
N ILE A 6 38.78 28.60 5.46
CA ILE A 6 38.23 28.71 4.09
C ILE A 6 39.07 27.87 3.11
N LEU A 7 40.36 27.67 3.39
CA LEU A 7 41.27 26.93 2.52
C LEU A 7 41.20 25.41 2.71
N ASP A 8 40.63 24.92 3.82
CA ASP A 8 40.53 23.49 4.16
C ASP A 8 39.16 22.86 3.81
N THR A 9 38.17 23.66 3.40
CA THR A 9 36.95 23.11 2.80
C THR A 9 37.25 22.69 1.37
N LYS A 10 37.35 21.38 1.13
CA LYS A 10 37.35 20.84 -0.25
C LYS A 10 36.21 21.51 -1.02
N PRO A 11 36.46 22.14 -2.18
CA PRO A 11 35.38 22.68 -2.99
C PRO A 11 34.39 21.55 -3.27
N ILE A 12 33.11 21.80 -3.05
CA ILE A 12 32.04 20.86 -3.43
C ILE A 12 32.25 20.63 -4.93
N PRO A 13 32.52 19.39 -5.38
CA PRO A 13 32.82 19.14 -6.78
C PRO A 13 31.66 19.66 -7.63
N THR A 14 31.97 20.48 -8.63
CA THR A 14 30.99 20.95 -9.62
C THR A 14 30.35 19.72 -10.26
N ILE A 15 29.07 19.53 -9.96
CA ILE A 15 28.40 18.21 -10.00
C ILE A 15 28.24 17.72 -11.44
N VAL A 16 28.09 18.64 -12.39
CA VAL A 16 27.90 18.37 -13.82
C VAL A 16 28.40 19.59 -14.62
N ASP A 17 29.09 19.37 -15.74
CA ASP A 17 29.55 20.46 -16.62
C ASP A 17 28.34 21.08 -17.35
N SER A 18 28.22 22.41 -17.40
CA SER A 18 27.07 23.11 -18.00
C SER A 18 26.88 22.77 -19.49
N GLN A 19 27.98 22.41 -20.17
CA GLN A 19 27.97 21.89 -21.54
C GLN A 19 27.31 20.52 -21.68
N SER A 20 27.38 19.68 -20.64
CA SER A 20 26.78 18.34 -20.64
C SER A 20 25.28 18.34 -20.32
N LEU A 21 24.79 19.38 -19.64
CA LEU A 21 23.36 19.57 -19.33
C LEU A 21 22.55 20.14 -20.50
N GLY A 22 23.19 20.67 -21.54
CA GLY A 22 22.48 21.28 -22.68
C GLY A 22 21.70 22.54 -22.28
N VAL A 23 22.21 23.32 -21.33
CA VAL A 23 21.60 24.58 -20.87
C VAL A 23 21.61 25.59 -22.01
N SER A 24 20.45 26.11 -22.39
CA SER A 24 20.27 27.08 -23.48
C SER A 24 20.69 28.50 -23.12
N GLY A 25 20.87 28.78 -21.83
CA GLY A 25 21.12 30.12 -21.29
C GLY A 25 19.86 30.97 -21.26
N ASP A 26 18.68 30.36 -21.05
CA ASP A 26 17.40 31.07 -21.03
C ASP A 26 17.32 32.09 -19.88
N VAL A 27 16.87 33.31 -20.22
CA VAL A 27 16.62 34.44 -19.30
C VAL A 27 15.17 34.93 -19.47
N SER A 28 14.29 34.10 -20.02
CA SER A 28 12.89 34.45 -20.32
C SER A 28 12.06 34.83 -19.09
N GLY A 29 12.50 34.39 -17.90
CA GLY A 29 11.76 34.57 -16.65
C GLY A 29 10.58 33.60 -16.48
N ASP A 30 10.39 32.60 -17.37
CA ASP A 30 9.40 31.52 -17.20
C ASP A 30 10.08 30.15 -17.34
N TYR A 31 10.49 29.62 -16.19
CA TYR A 31 11.29 28.42 -16.08
C TYR A 31 10.45 27.24 -15.61
N TRP A 32 10.84 26.03 -16.02
CA TRP A 32 10.28 24.81 -15.47
C TRP A 32 11.27 24.16 -14.51
N LEU A 33 10.73 23.60 -13.43
CA LEU A 33 11.45 22.78 -12.47
C LEU A 33 10.86 21.37 -12.54
N PRO A 34 11.55 20.42 -13.18
CA PRO A 34 11.04 19.06 -13.30
C PRO A 34 10.87 18.42 -11.93
N THR A 35 9.87 17.56 -11.76
CA THR A 35 9.64 16.83 -10.51
C THR A 35 9.42 15.34 -10.79
N THR A 36 9.71 14.52 -9.78
CA THR A 36 9.50 13.07 -9.82
C THR A 36 8.08 12.71 -9.42
N MET A 37 7.71 11.45 -9.64
CA MET A 37 6.50 10.85 -9.08
C MET A 37 6.88 9.70 -8.14
N CYS A 38 6.22 9.63 -6.99
CA CYS A 38 6.35 8.52 -6.05
C CYS A 38 5.76 7.24 -6.67
N LEU A 39 6.20 6.07 -6.21
CA LEU A 39 5.69 4.78 -6.70
C LEU A 39 4.15 4.70 -6.65
N TYR A 40 3.56 5.25 -5.58
CA TYR A 40 2.09 5.28 -5.45
C TYR A 40 1.44 6.17 -6.52
N GLN A 41 2.01 7.34 -6.80
CA GLN A 41 1.51 8.21 -7.88
C GLN A 41 1.59 7.52 -9.25
N LYS A 42 2.69 6.81 -9.54
CA LYS A 42 2.84 6.06 -10.80
C LYS A 42 1.78 4.98 -10.96
N LYS A 43 1.56 4.18 -9.91
CA LYS A 43 0.52 3.15 -9.89
C LYS A 43 -0.88 3.73 -10.09
N LEU A 44 -1.21 4.83 -9.41
CA LEU A 44 -2.51 5.48 -9.58
C LEU A 44 -2.70 6.04 -11.00
N THR A 45 -1.67 6.61 -11.61
CA THR A 45 -1.75 7.06 -13.01
C THR A 45 -2.00 5.89 -13.96
N ASP A 46 -1.33 4.76 -13.74
CA ASP A 46 -1.55 3.53 -14.49
C ASP A 46 -2.97 2.98 -14.32
N GLU A 47 -3.47 2.92 -13.08
CA GLU A 47 -4.85 2.51 -12.76
C GLU A 47 -5.90 3.44 -13.40
N ILE A 48 -5.67 4.75 -13.44
CA ILE A 48 -6.56 5.70 -14.12
C ILE A 48 -6.61 5.39 -15.62
N ILE A 49 -5.46 5.16 -16.25
CA ILE A 49 -5.41 4.84 -17.69
C ILE A 49 -6.12 3.50 -17.96
N SER A 50 -5.86 2.48 -17.14
CA SER A 50 -6.53 1.19 -17.20
C SER A 50 -8.06 1.30 -17.03
N LEU A 51 -8.54 2.19 -16.15
CA LEU A 51 -9.98 2.43 -15.96
C LEU A 51 -10.63 2.99 -17.25
N HIS A 52 -9.92 3.86 -17.95
CA HIS A 52 -10.38 4.50 -19.19
C HIS A 52 -9.98 3.72 -20.45
N TYR A 53 -9.40 2.51 -20.33
CA TYR A 53 -8.87 1.72 -21.45
C TYR A 53 -9.80 1.63 -22.66
N SER A 54 -11.07 1.23 -22.42
CA SER A 54 -12.06 1.06 -23.49
C SER A 54 -12.42 2.39 -24.15
N ASP A 55 -12.46 3.48 -23.38
CA ASP A 55 -12.83 4.80 -23.87
C ASP A 55 -11.68 5.43 -24.66
N ILE A 56 -10.43 5.16 -24.28
CA ILE A 56 -9.24 5.61 -25.00
C ILE A 56 -9.20 4.95 -26.38
N LEU A 57 -9.37 3.63 -26.48
CA LEU A 57 -9.38 2.94 -27.77
C LEU A 57 -10.48 3.48 -28.67
N LYS A 58 -11.70 3.60 -28.13
CA LYS A 58 -12.84 4.15 -28.88
C LYS A 58 -12.60 5.59 -29.33
N TYR A 59 -11.94 6.41 -28.50
CA TYR A 59 -11.58 7.79 -28.83
C TYR A 59 -10.62 7.88 -30.01
N PHE A 60 -9.68 6.94 -30.14
CA PHE A 60 -8.66 6.92 -31.19
C PHE A 60 -9.02 6.05 -32.42
N GLU A 61 -10.07 5.23 -32.34
CA GLU A 61 -10.59 4.39 -33.42
C GLU A 61 -11.60 5.15 -34.30
N THR A 62 -12.51 5.92 -33.70
CA THR A 62 -13.51 6.69 -34.45
C THR A 62 -13.07 8.14 -34.64
N ASP A 63 -12.67 8.50 -35.86
CA ASP A 63 -12.40 9.90 -36.24
C ASP A 63 -13.67 10.79 -36.15
N ASP A 64 -14.85 10.16 -36.20
CA ASP A 64 -16.15 10.82 -36.17
C ASP A 64 -16.61 11.18 -34.75
N TYR A 65 -16.93 12.46 -34.60
CA TYR A 65 -17.17 13.16 -33.35
C TYR A 65 -18.51 12.72 -32.70
N LYS A 66 -18.45 12.43 -31.39
CA LYS A 66 -19.53 12.50 -30.37
C LYS A 66 -20.22 11.20 -29.98
N GLU A 67 -19.61 10.52 -29.02
CA GLU A 67 -20.31 10.40 -27.75
C GLU A 67 -19.72 11.48 -26.84
N ASP A 68 -20.47 12.53 -26.48
CA ASP A 68 -20.03 13.54 -25.49
C ASP A 68 -19.51 12.87 -24.19
N VAL A 69 -19.97 11.63 -23.95
CA VAL A 69 -19.48 10.71 -22.93
C VAL A 69 -17.99 10.43 -23.05
N ILE A 70 -17.46 10.11 -24.25
CA ILE A 70 -16.05 9.77 -24.45
C ILE A 70 -15.16 11.02 -24.32
N LEU A 71 -15.61 12.16 -24.84
CA LEU A 71 -14.90 13.43 -24.62
C LEU A 71 -14.90 13.83 -23.13
N GLY A 72 -16.01 13.60 -22.44
CA GLY A 72 -16.12 13.76 -20.99
C GLY A 72 -15.12 12.84 -20.26
N SER A 73 -15.08 11.57 -20.65
CA SER A 73 -14.18 10.54 -20.11
C SER A 73 -12.70 10.88 -20.31
N MET A 74 -12.31 11.37 -21.49
CA MET A 74 -10.92 11.78 -21.74
C MET A 74 -10.53 13.01 -20.93
N ARG A 75 -11.45 13.96 -20.74
CA ARG A 75 -11.21 15.14 -19.89
C ARG A 75 -11.12 14.77 -18.42
N THR A 76 -11.96 13.85 -17.94
CA THR A 76 -11.89 13.38 -16.54
C THR A 76 -10.63 12.56 -16.31
N MET A 77 -10.20 11.73 -17.25
CA MET A 77 -8.91 11.03 -17.21
C MET A 77 -7.75 12.01 -17.07
N CYS A 78 -7.71 13.06 -17.90
CA CYS A 78 -6.67 14.09 -17.83
C CYS A 78 -6.72 14.82 -16.47
N LEU A 79 -7.91 15.22 -16.02
CA LEU A 79 -8.09 15.91 -14.74
C LEU A 79 -7.68 15.05 -13.54
N ASN A 80 -8.03 13.77 -13.54
CA ASN A 80 -7.62 12.82 -12.52
C ASN A 80 -6.10 12.62 -12.52
N SER A 81 -5.51 12.57 -13.72
CA SER A 81 -4.05 12.51 -13.87
C SER A 81 -3.38 13.77 -13.32
N GLU A 82 -3.96 14.97 -13.50
CA GLU A 82 -3.44 16.22 -12.94
C GLU A 82 -3.50 16.21 -11.40
N TYR A 83 -4.60 15.69 -10.84
CA TYR A 83 -4.72 15.52 -9.40
C TYR A 83 -3.65 14.58 -8.85
N VAL A 84 -3.40 13.44 -9.50
CA VAL A 84 -2.38 12.48 -9.03
C VAL A 84 -0.96 13.03 -9.21
N ALA A 85 -0.68 13.72 -10.32
CA ALA A 85 0.60 14.36 -10.59
C ALA A 85 0.99 15.39 -9.51
N THR A 86 -0.01 16.08 -8.96
CA THR A 86 0.17 17.07 -7.90
C THR A 86 0.20 16.40 -6.52
N HIS A 87 -0.85 15.68 -6.14
CA HIS A 87 -0.86 14.88 -4.91
C HIS A 87 -1.97 13.79 -4.92
N PRO A 88 -1.68 12.52 -4.55
CA PRO A 88 -2.67 11.43 -4.52
C PRO A 88 -3.96 11.72 -3.73
N TYR A 89 -3.85 12.38 -2.57
CA TYR A 89 -4.99 12.78 -1.74
C TYR A 89 -5.98 13.77 -2.37
N LEU A 90 -5.64 14.36 -3.52
CA LEU A 90 -6.63 15.14 -4.28
C LEU A 90 -7.67 14.23 -4.94
N LEU A 91 -7.28 13.01 -5.30
CA LEU A 91 -8.16 12.01 -5.88
C LEU A 91 -8.76 11.07 -4.82
N ILE A 92 -7.94 10.55 -3.90
CA ILE A 92 -8.36 9.51 -2.94
C ILE A 92 -8.36 10.05 -1.50
N GLU A 93 -9.54 10.05 -0.87
CA GLU A 93 -9.72 10.63 0.48
C GLU A 93 -9.43 9.67 1.63
N HIS A 94 -9.51 8.35 1.40
CA HIS A 94 -9.59 7.35 2.47
C HIS A 94 -8.36 7.27 3.39
N HIS A 95 -7.18 7.61 2.89
CA HIS A 95 -5.92 7.58 3.65
C HIS A 95 -5.43 8.96 4.09
N MET A 96 -6.23 10.00 3.87
CA MET A 96 -5.86 11.35 4.24
C MET A 96 -5.94 11.55 5.77
N PRO A 97 -4.91 12.12 6.41
CA PRO A 97 -4.98 12.44 7.84
C PRO A 97 -6.14 13.39 8.14
N LYS A 98 -6.99 13.03 9.11
CA LYS A 98 -8.15 13.86 9.52
C LYS A 98 -7.78 15.26 10.00
N THR A 99 -6.55 15.47 10.44
CA THR A 99 -6.07 16.76 10.93
C THR A 99 -4.74 17.08 10.28
N LEU A 100 -4.70 18.10 9.42
CA LEU A 100 -3.51 18.50 8.65
C LEU A 100 -2.46 19.35 9.41
N THR A 101 -2.56 19.43 10.75
CA THR A 101 -1.72 20.34 11.56
C THR A 101 -0.71 19.65 12.47
N THR A 102 -0.64 18.31 12.45
CA THR A 102 0.33 17.57 13.26
C THR A 102 1.73 17.68 12.64
N ARG A 103 2.76 17.51 13.47
CA ARG A 103 4.17 17.73 13.07
C ARG A 103 4.64 16.77 11.98
N ASP A 104 4.06 15.59 11.90
CA ASP A 104 4.54 14.51 11.03
C ASP A 104 3.95 14.57 9.61
N ILE A 105 2.95 15.43 9.40
CA ILE A 105 2.22 15.55 8.13
C ILE A 105 3.03 16.15 6.99
N PRO A 106 3.80 17.24 7.17
CA PRO A 106 4.63 17.78 6.10
C PRO A 106 5.56 16.73 5.49
N ILE A 107 6.14 15.85 6.33
CA ILE A 107 7.03 14.78 5.88
C ILE A 107 6.23 13.72 5.12
N ASN A 108 5.11 13.26 5.65
CA ASN A 108 4.25 12.28 4.98
C ASN A 108 3.70 12.78 3.62
N LEU A 109 3.32 14.07 3.53
CA LEU A 109 2.88 14.67 2.27
C LEU A 109 4.02 14.78 1.25
N ALA A 110 5.24 15.05 1.70
CA ALA A 110 6.41 15.03 0.82
C ALA A 110 6.71 13.59 0.34
N ASP A 111 6.68 12.59 1.22
CA ASP A 111 6.97 11.19 0.87
C ASP A 111 5.94 10.59 -0.11
N THR A 112 4.70 11.07 -0.06
CA THR A 112 3.60 10.61 -0.93
C THR A 112 3.48 11.36 -2.25
N SER A 113 4.15 12.53 -2.41
CA SER A 113 4.19 13.28 -3.67
C SER A 113 5.60 13.80 -4.00
N GLY A 114 6.12 13.38 -5.15
CA GLY A 114 7.43 13.87 -5.62
C GLY A 114 7.45 15.37 -5.90
N LYS A 115 6.33 15.96 -6.34
CA LYS A 115 6.21 17.42 -6.49
C LYS A 115 6.33 18.15 -5.15
N PHE A 116 5.74 17.60 -4.09
CA PHE A 116 5.80 18.16 -2.74
C PHE A 116 7.19 17.98 -2.12
N THR A 117 7.89 16.89 -2.42
CA THR A 117 9.31 16.72 -2.05
C THR A 117 10.17 17.84 -2.65
N VAL A 118 10.07 18.07 -3.96
CA VAL A 118 10.84 19.12 -4.64
C VAL A 118 10.50 20.51 -4.11
N LEU A 119 9.20 20.79 -3.89
CA LEU A 119 8.77 22.06 -3.31
C LEU A 119 9.31 22.26 -1.88
N ARG A 120 9.32 21.22 -1.05
CA ARG A 120 9.89 21.28 0.30
C ARG A 120 11.39 21.58 0.25
N ASP A 121 12.12 20.91 -0.63
CA ASP A 121 13.56 21.10 -0.78
C ASP A 121 13.87 22.52 -1.28
N LEU A 122 13.11 23.04 -2.26
CA LEU A 122 13.20 24.42 -2.72
C LEU A 122 12.90 25.43 -1.59
N MET A 123 11.82 25.22 -0.83
CA MET A 123 11.46 26.10 0.30
C MET A 123 12.51 26.05 1.43
N THR A 124 13.23 24.94 1.58
CA THR A 124 14.31 24.81 2.56
C THR A 124 15.51 25.70 2.21
N LEU A 125 15.72 25.98 0.92
CA LEU A 125 16.71 26.95 0.45
C LEU A 125 16.20 28.39 0.59
N VAL A 126 14.99 28.65 0.13
CA VAL A 126 14.39 30.00 0.11
C VAL A 126 14.15 30.56 1.51
N GLN A 127 13.86 29.71 2.52
CA GLN A 127 13.60 30.17 3.89
C GLN A 127 14.80 30.87 4.56
N GLU A 128 16.02 30.66 4.08
CA GLU A 128 17.23 31.30 4.62
C GLU A 128 17.34 32.78 4.21
N TYR A 129 16.59 33.20 3.19
CA TYR A 129 16.58 34.57 2.68
C TYR A 129 15.37 35.37 3.19
N GLU A 130 15.50 36.70 3.21
CA GLU A 130 14.42 37.63 3.55
C GLU A 130 13.55 37.94 2.32
N THR A 131 12.80 36.93 1.85
CA THR A 131 12.08 36.98 0.57
C THR A 131 10.57 36.85 0.72
N ASN A 132 9.83 37.39 -0.25
CA ASN A 132 8.41 37.17 -0.44
C ASN A 132 8.18 36.29 -1.67
N THR A 133 7.77 35.04 -1.45
CA THR A 133 7.52 34.09 -2.54
C THR A 133 6.02 33.95 -2.77
N ALA A 134 5.57 34.17 -4.01
CA ALA A 134 4.21 33.92 -4.43
C ALA A 134 4.07 32.47 -4.90
N LEU A 135 2.99 31.81 -4.52
CA LEU A 135 2.77 30.41 -4.84
C LEU A 135 1.30 30.24 -5.26
N VAL A 136 1.11 29.79 -6.50
CA VAL A 136 -0.20 29.71 -7.15
C VAL A 136 -0.56 28.25 -7.41
N CYS A 137 -1.75 27.84 -6.96
CA CYS A 137 -2.27 26.49 -7.18
C CYS A 137 -3.79 26.47 -7.32
N ARG A 138 -4.36 25.33 -7.70
CA ARG A 138 -5.83 25.15 -7.78
C ARG A 138 -6.49 25.49 -6.43
N PRO A 139 -7.64 26.19 -6.41
CA PRO A 139 -8.36 26.47 -5.16
C PRO A 139 -8.88 25.19 -4.49
N GLY A 140 -9.18 25.28 -3.19
CA GLY A 140 -9.77 24.17 -2.42
C GLY A 140 -8.71 23.29 -1.76
N ARG A 141 -8.81 21.97 -1.96
CA ARG A 141 -8.01 20.99 -1.21
C ARG A 141 -6.50 21.11 -1.47
N THR A 142 -6.10 21.50 -2.68
CA THR A 142 -4.67 21.70 -3.00
C THR A 142 -4.06 22.76 -2.10
N MET A 143 -4.73 23.90 -1.93
CA MET A 143 -4.29 24.97 -1.02
C MET A 143 -4.15 24.49 0.44
N ASP A 144 -5.06 23.64 0.91
CA ASP A 144 -5.00 23.09 2.27
C ASP A 144 -3.82 22.13 2.46
N LEU A 145 -3.55 21.27 1.47
CA LEU A 145 -2.38 20.38 1.47
C LEU A 145 -1.07 21.17 1.40
N LEU A 146 -1.06 22.26 0.65
CA LEU A 146 0.10 23.12 0.47
C LEU A 146 0.40 23.94 1.73
N GLU A 147 -0.63 24.50 2.37
CA GLU A 147 -0.49 25.11 3.69
C GLU A 147 0.08 24.08 4.67
N ALA A 148 -0.45 22.86 4.69
CA ALA A 148 0.00 21.78 5.55
C ALA A 148 1.47 21.40 5.32
N LEU A 149 1.93 21.32 4.06
CA LEU A 149 3.33 21.09 3.72
C LEU A 149 4.23 22.22 4.25
N LEU A 150 3.83 23.47 4.03
CA LEU A 150 4.62 24.64 4.44
C LEU A 150 4.69 24.82 5.96
N LEU A 151 3.80 24.19 6.75
CA LEU A 151 3.93 24.15 8.21
C LEU A 151 5.23 23.48 8.69
N GLY A 152 5.82 22.62 7.87
CA GLY A 152 7.10 21.97 8.16
C GLY A 152 8.31 22.91 8.01
N ASN A 153 8.14 24.03 7.31
CA ASN A 153 9.21 24.98 7.00
C ASN A 153 9.16 26.20 7.93
N LYS A 154 10.29 26.89 8.10
CA LYS A 154 10.38 28.09 8.96
C LYS A 154 9.89 29.35 8.23
N VAL A 155 8.71 29.28 7.61
CA VAL A 155 8.16 30.35 6.76
C VAL A 155 6.83 30.91 7.28
N ASN A 156 6.62 32.21 7.07
CA ASN A 156 5.32 32.84 7.32
C ASN A 156 4.39 32.47 6.16
N ILE A 157 3.14 32.07 6.44
CA ILE A 157 2.19 31.67 5.40
C ILE A 157 1.02 32.64 5.39
N LYS A 158 0.72 33.23 4.22
CA LYS A 158 -0.43 34.11 4.00
C LYS A 158 -1.32 33.54 2.90
N ARG A 159 -2.61 33.34 3.19
CA ARG A 159 -3.60 32.84 2.24
C ARG A 159 -4.56 33.94 1.82
N TYR A 160 -4.97 33.93 0.55
CA TYR A 160 -5.83 34.93 -0.07
C TYR A 160 -7.24 34.41 -0.42
N ASP A 161 -7.66 33.30 0.17
CA ASP A 161 -9.00 32.70 0.01
C ASP A 161 -9.89 32.84 1.26
N GLY A 162 -9.37 33.44 2.33
CA GLY A 162 -10.05 33.61 3.62
C GLY A 162 -10.21 32.32 4.43
N ARG A 163 -9.63 31.21 3.98
CA ARG A 163 -9.60 29.92 4.70
C ARG A 163 -8.19 29.71 5.26
N THR A 164 -8.10 29.00 6.38
CA THR A 164 -6.82 28.67 7.02
C THR A 164 -6.97 27.35 7.74
N VAL A 165 -6.02 26.45 7.54
CA VAL A 165 -5.94 25.18 8.27
C VAL A 165 -5.48 25.43 9.72
N LYS A 166 -4.74 26.53 9.98
CA LYS A 166 -4.41 26.97 11.33
C LYS A 166 -5.63 27.55 12.06
N SER A 167 -5.87 27.06 13.29
CA SER A 167 -6.73 27.77 14.26
C SER A 167 -6.13 29.13 14.60
N GLN A 168 -6.98 30.17 14.67
CA GLN A 168 -6.61 31.56 14.99
C GLN A 168 -5.78 31.70 16.29
N ALA A 169 -5.91 30.75 17.22
CA ALA A 169 -5.14 30.72 18.47
C ALA A 169 -3.63 30.41 18.28
N LYS A 170 -3.26 29.62 17.25
CA LYS A 170 -1.85 29.28 16.95
C LYS A 170 -1.14 30.33 16.08
N GLN A 171 -1.89 31.11 15.30
CA GLN A 171 -1.34 32.22 14.49
C GLN A 171 -0.71 33.33 15.36
N LYS A 172 -1.23 33.56 16.58
CA LYS A 172 -0.67 34.57 17.50
C LYS A 172 0.64 34.14 18.16
N LYS A 173 0.88 32.85 18.36
CA LYS A 173 2.12 32.31 18.98
C LYS A 173 3.29 32.15 18.00
N THR A 174 3.02 32.16 16.69
CA THR A 174 4.01 31.98 15.61
C THR A 174 4.47 33.29 14.98
N LYS A 175 4.26 34.44 15.64
CA LYS A 175 4.92 35.71 15.28
C LYS A 175 6.40 35.74 15.70
N ALA A 176 7.11 34.61 15.60
CA ALA A 176 8.56 34.67 15.52
C ALA A 176 8.88 35.36 14.19
N LYS A 177 9.81 36.31 14.18
CA LYS A 177 10.23 37.00 12.95
C LYS A 177 10.93 35.97 12.04
N GLN A 178 10.16 35.31 11.19
CA GLN A 178 10.67 34.50 10.10
C GLN A 178 11.03 35.44 8.95
N SER A 179 12.18 35.19 8.32
CA SER A 179 12.76 35.96 7.21
C SER A 179 11.91 35.86 5.94
N CYS A 180 11.47 34.64 5.60
CA CYS A 180 10.70 34.37 4.39
C CYS A 180 9.18 34.36 4.63
N THR A 181 8.42 34.98 3.73
CA THR A 181 6.95 34.91 3.69
C THR A 181 6.47 34.27 2.38
N VAL A 182 5.67 33.21 2.49
CA VAL A 182 5.04 32.52 1.37
C VAL A 182 3.58 32.91 1.26
N HIS A 183 3.20 33.39 0.08
CA HIS A 183 1.86 33.87 -0.25
C HIS A 183 1.15 32.84 -1.12
N LEU A 184 0.06 32.27 -0.62
CA LEU A 184 -0.74 31.27 -1.32
C LEU A 184 -1.91 31.94 -2.04
N PHE A 185 -1.88 31.89 -3.37
CA PHE A 185 -2.92 32.43 -4.24
C PHE A 185 -3.66 31.29 -4.96
N PRO A 186 -5.00 31.35 -5.04
CA PRO A 186 -5.74 30.45 -5.91
C PRO A 186 -5.55 30.83 -7.38
N SER A 187 -5.47 29.84 -8.27
CA SER A 187 -5.36 30.04 -9.71
C SER A 187 -6.67 30.51 -10.36
N GLN A 188 -7.78 30.45 -9.64
CA GLN A 188 -9.12 30.86 -10.07
C GLN A 188 -9.80 31.60 -8.91
N ASP A 189 -10.73 32.51 -9.23
CA ASP A 189 -11.59 33.19 -8.25
C ASP A 189 -10.85 34.02 -7.17
N LEU A 190 -9.75 34.70 -7.54
CA LEU A 190 -9.11 35.65 -6.64
C LEU A 190 -9.85 37.00 -6.64
N ASP A 191 -10.37 37.39 -5.47
CA ASP A 191 -10.93 38.72 -5.25
C ASP A 191 -9.94 39.60 -4.47
N LEU A 192 -9.14 40.36 -5.20
CA LEU A 192 -8.14 41.28 -4.66
C LEU A 192 -8.77 42.44 -3.85
N GLN A 193 -10.06 42.74 -4.04
CA GLN A 193 -10.73 43.78 -3.25
C GLN A 193 -11.00 43.30 -1.82
N LYS A 194 -11.37 42.03 -1.68
CA LYS A 194 -11.66 41.41 -0.38
C LYS A 194 -10.39 41.06 0.39
N PHE A 195 -9.33 40.67 -0.31
CA PHE A 195 -8.05 40.28 0.29
C PHE A 195 -6.88 41.06 -0.35
N PRO A 196 -6.64 42.32 0.07
CA PRO A 196 -5.57 43.12 -0.51
C PRO A 196 -4.18 42.61 -0.13
N ILE A 197 -3.22 42.78 -1.05
CA ILE A 197 -1.81 42.47 -0.82
C ILE A 197 -1.22 43.58 0.05
N ASN A 198 -1.13 43.33 1.35
CA ASN A 198 -0.65 44.30 2.34
C ASN A 198 0.89 44.33 2.50
N GLU A 199 1.65 43.94 1.47
CA GLU A 199 3.12 43.95 1.49
C GLU A 199 3.69 45.24 0.93
N LYS A 200 4.85 45.64 1.47
CA LYS A 200 5.63 46.78 0.96
C LYS A 200 6.69 46.37 -0.06
N HIS A 201 7.13 45.12 -0.01
CA HIS A 201 8.19 44.58 -0.84
C HIS A 201 7.62 43.85 -2.05
N HIS A 202 8.40 43.75 -3.13
CA HIS A 202 8.05 42.99 -4.32
C HIS A 202 8.07 41.48 -4.04
N PHE A 203 7.49 40.69 -4.94
CA PHE A 203 7.67 39.24 -4.93
C PHE A 203 8.96 38.88 -5.66
N ASP A 204 9.82 38.09 -5.02
CA ASP A 204 11.12 37.67 -5.57
C ASP A 204 10.94 36.59 -6.64
N MET A 205 9.96 35.70 -6.45
CA MET A 205 9.65 34.59 -7.36
C MET A 205 8.18 34.20 -7.24
N LEU A 206 7.61 33.73 -8.36
CA LEU A 206 6.29 33.10 -8.43
C LEU A 206 6.45 31.61 -8.76
N ILE A 207 5.90 30.73 -7.92
CA ILE A 207 5.91 29.28 -8.14
C ILE A 207 4.51 28.84 -8.60
N ALA A 208 4.44 28.24 -9.78
CA ALA A 208 3.22 27.60 -10.28
C ALA A 208 3.27 26.11 -9.97
N VAL A 209 2.34 25.63 -9.13
CA VAL A 209 2.35 24.23 -8.67
C VAL A 209 1.63 23.29 -9.63
N ASP A 210 0.51 23.76 -10.18
CA ASP A 210 -0.38 22.94 -11.01
C ASP A 210 -0.50 23.54 -12.43
N PRO A 211 -0.83 22.75 -13.46
CA PRO A 211 -1.05 23.22 -14.82
C PRO A 211 -2.23 24.21 -14.96
N THR A 212 -3.07 24.32 -13.92
CA THR A 212 -4.19 25.29 -13.89
C THR A 212 -3.76 26.74 -13.87
N VAL A 213 -2.49 27.02 -13.60
CA VAL A 213 -1.96 28.39 -13.53
C VAL A 213 -1.73 28.93 -14.93
N ASP A 214 -2.67 29.73 -15.41
CA ASP A 214 -2.48 30.53 -16.61
C ASP A 214 -1.85 31.88 -16.26
N THR A 215 -0.59 32.05 -16.63
CA THR A 215 0.18 33.25 -16.32
C THR A 215 -0.33 34.48 -17.06
N ASN A 216 -1.13 34.33 -18.12
CA ASN A 216 -1.65 35.47 -18.89
C ASN A 216 -2.83 36.17 -18.22
N VAL A 217 -3.37 35.62 -17.14
CA VAL A 217 -4.52 36.21 -16.46
C VAL A 217 -4.12 37.49 -15.73
N ASP A 218 -4.96 38.52 -15.83
CA ASP A 218 -4.71 39.88 -15.32
C ASP A 218 -4.24 39.90 -13.86
N PHE A 219 -4.91 39.17 -12.97
CA PHE A 219 -4.54 39.14 -11.54
C PHE A 219 -3.16 38.51 -11.30
N ILE A 220 -2.72 37.56 -12.12
CA ILE A 220 -1.38 36.95 -12.00
C ILE A 220 -0.34 37.94 -12.53
N GLN A 221 -0.63 38.67 -13.60
CA GLN A 221 0.24 39.74 -14.09
C GLN A 221 0.40 40.87 -13.05
N GLU A 222 -0.66 41.20 -12.31
CA GLU A 222 -0.58 42.15 -11.18
C GLU A 222 0.36 41.65 -10.07
N ILE A 223 0.31 40.36 -9.73
CA ILE A 223 1.24 39.76 -8.75
C ILE A 223 2.68 39.81 -9.26
N LEU A 224 2.91 39.48 -10.53
CA LEU A 224 4.25 39.47 -11.14
C LEU A 224 4.90 40.85 -11.20
N THR A 225 4.10 41.90 -11.31
CA THR A 225 4.55 43.31 -11.43
C THR A 225 4.47 44.09 -10.11
N PHE A 226 4.05 43.44 -9.02
CA PHE A 226 3.82 44.08 -7.73
C PHE A 226 5.08 44.76 -7.18
N SER A 227 5.00 46.06 -6.90
CA SER A 227 6.06 46.87 -6.30
C SER A 227 7.40 46.89 -7.08
N ARG A 228 7.35 46.67 -8.41
CA ARG A 228 8.52 46.73 -9.31
C ARG A 228 8.46 47.98 -10.20
N ASP A 229 9.61 48.61 -10.42
CA ASP A 229 9.75 49.77 -11.31
C ASP A 229 9.71 49.32 -12.78
N GLN A 230 8.75 49.82 -13.56
CA GLN A 230 8.54 49.51 -14.98
C GLN A 230 9.72 49.88 -15.91
N SER A 231 10.73 50.59 -15.39
CA SER A 231 11.86 51.13 -16.16
C SER A 231 13.12 50.27 -16.10
N ARG A 232 13.19 49.23 -15.26
CA ARG A 232 14.34 48.32 -15.18
C ARG A 232 14.07 47.04 -15.95
N ASN A 233 15.11 46.32 -16.39
CA ASN A 233 14.93 45.03 -17.07
C ASN A 233 14.29 43.92 -16.18
N GLU A 234 14.08 44.19 -14.89
CA GLU A 234 13.45 43.31 -13.90
C GLU A 234 11.94 43.55 -13.74
N ASN A 235 11.25 43.87 -14.84
CA ASN A 235 9.83 44.27 -14.82
C ASN A 235 8.86 43.20 -14.30
N LYS A 236 9.28 41.93 -14.25
CA LYS A 236 8.44 40.81 -13.80
C LYS A 236 9.21 39.88 -12.87
N ALA A 237 8.52 39.34 -11.88
CA ALA A 237 9.06 38.27 -11.05
C ALA A 237 9.29 37.00 -11.90
N PRO A 238 10.43 36.30 -11.72
CA PRO A 238 10.65 34.98 -12.31
C PRO A 238 9.56 33.99 -11.92
N ILE A 239 9.13 33.19 -12.90
CA ILE A 239 8.13 32.15 -12.77
C ILE A 239 8.86 30.80 -12.77
N VAL A 240 8.59 29.98 -11.77
CA VAL A 240 9.10 28.60 -11.71
C VAL A 240 7.92 27.64 -11.66
N ARG A 241 7.74 26.86 -12.73
CA ARG A 241 6.65 25.89 -12.87
C ARG A 241 7.09 24.52 -12.40
N LEU A 242 6.40 23.96 -11.39
CA LEU A 242 6.65 22.60 -10.94
C LEU A 242 5.96 21.60 -11.87
N VAL A 243 6.76 20.89 -12.67
CA VAL A 243 6.25 20.02 -13.74
C VAL A 243 6.71 18.59 -13.51
N THR A 244 5.79 17.65 -13.32
CA THR A 244 6.18 16.23 -13.24
C THR A 244 6.62 15.72 -14.62
N ILE A 245 7.81 15.13 -14.72
CA ILE A 245 8.35 14.68 -16.02
C ILE A 245 7.45 13.60 -16.61
N ASN A 246 7.19 13.70 -17.91
CA ASN A 246 6.46 12.72 -18.71
C ASN A 246 5.01 12.47 -18.26
N SER A 247 4.47 13.32 -17.38
CA SER A 247 3.08 13.27 -16.96
C SER A 247 2.21 14.22 -17.81
N ILE A 248 0.94 14.33 -17.44
CA ILE A 248 0.01 15.33 -17.94
C ILE A 248 0.52 16.77 -17.79
N ASP A 249 1.26 17.10 -16.71
CA ASP A 249 1.81 18.46 -16.51
C ASP A 249 2.78 18.82 -17.63
N HIS A 250 3.65 17.87 -17.99
CA HIS A 250 4.64 18.04 -19.05
C HIS A 250 3.96 18.14 -20.41
N CYS A 251 2.93 17.32 -20.64
CA CYS A 251 2.14 17.33 -21.86
C CYS A 251 1.41 18.66 -22.05
N ASP A 252 0.68 19.13 -21.03
CA ASP A 252 -0.04 20.41 -21.10
C ASP A 252 0.92 21.58 -21.32
N LEU A 253 2.02 21.67 -20.56
CA LEU A 253 2.97 22.78 -20.71
C LEU A 253 3.65 22.82 -22.09
N TYR A 254 3.97 21.66 -22.67
CA TYR A 254 4.60 21.59 -23.98
C TYR A 254 3.61 21.79 -25.13
N PHE A 255 2.44 21.13 -25.09
CA PHE A 255 1.45 21.23 -26.15
C PHE A 255 0.67 22.55 -26.13
N SER A 256 0.51 23.20 -24.98
CA SER A 256 -0.12 24.53 -24.89
C SER A 256 0.67 25.62 -25.63
N LYS A 257 1.99 25.44 -25.80
CA LYS A 257 2.83 26.31 -26.65
C LYS A 257 2.62 26.08 -28.15
N LYS A 258 2.11 24.91 -28.54
CA LYS A 258 1.93 24.50 -29.95
C LYS A 258 0.48 24.60 -30.43
N PHE A 259 -0.47 24.36 -29.54
CA PHE A 259 -1.89 24.27 -29.83
C PHE A 259 -2.69 25.07 -28.80
N ASN A 260 -3.86 25.57 -29.19
CA ASN A 260 -4.77 26.23 -28.25
C ASN A 260 -5.37 25.20 -27.30
N LYS A 261 -5.48 25.53 -25.99
CA LYS A 261 -5.97 24.62 -24.92
C LYS A 261 -7.36 24.01 -25.19
N GLY A 262 -8.20 24.67 -25.97
CA GLY A 262 -9.54 24.17 -26.34
C GLY A 262 -9.60 23.36 -27.64
N SER A 263 -8.47 23.17 -28.33
CA SER A 263 -8.43 22.48 -29.62
C SER A 263 -8.50 20.96 -29.47
N LYS A 264 -9.06 20.29 -30.49
CA LYS A 264 -9.11 18.82 -30.56
C LYS A 264 -7.70 18.23 -30.56
N ASP A 265 -6.83 18.77 -31.42
CA ASP A 265 -5.44 18.36 -31.56
C ASP A 265 -4.66 18.47 -30.25
N PHE A 266 -4.99 19.45 -29.40
CA PHE A 266 -4.41 19.58 -28.07
C PHE A 266 -4.82 18.41 -27.18
N LEU A 267 -6.12 18.10 -27.11
CA LEU A 267 -6.61 16.99 -26.29
C LEU A 267 -6.08 15.65 -26.80
N GLU A 268 -6.11 15.40 -28.12
CA GLU A 268 -5.59 14.19 -28.75
C GLU A 268 -4.10 13.99 -28.50
N SER A 269 -3.29 15.04 -28.72
CA SER A 269 -1.84 14.96 -28.48
C SER A 269 -1.52 14.74 -27.00
N THR A 270 -2.31 15.35 -26.12
CA THR A 270 -2.15 15.26 -24.67
C THR A 270 -2.53 13.89 -24.15
N THR A 271 -3.71 13.36 -24.51
CA THR A 271 -4.15 12.03 -24.09
C THR A 271 -3.23 10.95 -24.64
N ALA A 272 -2.84 11.04 -25.92
CA ALA A 272 -1.91 10.09 -26.53
C ALA A 272 -0.55 10.09 -25.82
N ALA A 273 -0.01 11.28 -25.51
CA ALA A 273 1.26 11.38 -24.80
C ALA A 273 1.18 10.84 -23.36
N VAL A 274 0.10 11.11 -22.63
CA VAL A 274 -0.10 10.57 -21.27
C VAL A 274 -0.13 9.04 -21.28
N VAL A 275 -0.84 8.44 -22.24
CA VAL A 275 -0.97 6.97 -22.34
C VAL A 275 0.34 6.31 -22.77
N VAL A 276 1.08 6.90 -23.72
CA VAL A 276 2.35 6.32 -24.20
C VAL A 276 3.49 6.54 -23.20
N LEU A 277 3.51 7.65 -22.48
CA LEU A 277 4.60 7.99 -21.56
C LEU A 277 4.44 7.40 -20.16
N ARG A 278 3.32 6.73 -19.85
CA ARG A 278 2.98 6.23 -18.51
C ARG A 278 4.08 5.38 -17.87
N ASP A 279 4.75 4.51 -18.65
CA ASP A 279 5.81 3.61 -18.17
C ASP A 279 7.05 4.38 -17.68
N SER A 280 7.27 5.59 -18.21
CA SER A 280 8.42 6.45 -17.92
C SER A 280 8.07 7.62 -17.00
N VAL A 281 6.85 7.67 -16.48
CA VAL A 281 6.32 8.83 -15.75
C VAL A 281 7.13 9.13 -14.49
N GLY A 282 7.45 10.41 -14.28
CA GLY A 282 8.16 10.90 -13.11
C GLY A 282 9.58 10.34 -12.92
N THR A 283 10.24 9.87 -13.98
CA THR A 283 11.66 9.47 -13.93
C THR A 283 12.55 10.60 -14.45
N LEU A 284 13.48 11.09 -13.61
CA LEU A 284 14.43 12.10 -14.03
C LEU A 284 15.50 11.50 -14.96
N PRO A 285 15.92 12.22 -16.01
CA PRO A 285 17.11 11.91 -16.78
C PRO A 285 18.34 11.73 -15.87
N PRO A 286 19.30 10.85 -16.21
CA PRO A 286 20.48 10.57 -15.40
C PRO A 286 21.25 11.84 -14.99
N ASP A 287 21.31 12.83 -15.87
CA ASP A 287 22.07 14.06 -15.66
C ASP A 287 21.45 14.99 -14.61
N LEU A 288 20.13 14.93 -14.44
CA LEU A 288 19.42 15.71 -13.42
C LEU A 288 19.44 15.04 -12.04
N ARG A 289 19.56 13.70 -11.96
CA ARG A 289 19.46 12.99 -10.67
C ARG A 289 20.43 13.49 -9.58
N PRO A 290 21.70 13.81 -9.87
CA PRO A 290 22.62 14.35 -8.87
C PRO A 290 22.12 15.65 -8.23
N ILE A 291 21.54 16.56 -9.04
CA ILE A 291 21.03 17.87 -8.58
C ILE A 291 19.91 17.67 -7.54
N TYR A 292 18.99 16.75 -7.80
CA TYR A 292 17.87 16.46 -6.89
C TYR A 292 18.33 15.64 -5.68
N SER A 293 19.33 14.77 -5.83
CA SER A 293 19.91 14.02 -4.70
C SER A 293 20.59 14.93 -3.67
N GLN A 294 21.07 16.10 -4.12
CA GLN A 294 21.64 17.15 -3.29
C GLN A 294 20.62 18.24 -2.90
N GLN A 295 19.32 17.90 -2.85
CA GLN A 295 18.27 18.79 -2.35
C GLN A 295 18.24 20.17 -3.05
N LEU A 296 18.54 20.20 -4.36
CA LEU A 296 18.53 21.41 -5.19
C LEU A 296 19.52 22.51 -4.80
N HIS A 297 20.57 22.23 -4.02
CA HIS A 297 21.63 23.22 -3.71
C HIS A 297 22.28 23.85 -4.96
N TYR A 298 22.19 23.19 -6.11
CA TYR A 298 22.59 23.74 -7.39
C TYR A 298 21.86 25.03 -7.80
N LEU A 299 20.65 25.28 -7.26
CA LEU A 299 19.86 26.48 -7.56
C LEU A 299 20.21 27.68 -6.67
N THR A 300 21.09 27.52 -5.67
CA THR A 300 21.39 28.59 -4.70
C THR A 300 21.94 29.86 -5.37
N GLU A 301 22.83 29.72 -6.35
CA GLU A 301 23.40 30.87 -7.08
C GLU A 301 22.31 31.67 -7.82
N TRP A 302 21.36 30.98 -8.44
CA TRP A 302 20.22 31.61 -9.13
C TRP A 302 19.21 32.23 -8.15
N LEU A 303 19.05 31.67 -6.95
CA LEU A 303 18.19 32.25 -5.91
C LEU A 303 18.78 33.54 -5.33
N GLU A 304 20.10 33.69 -5.30
CA GLU A 304 20.78 34.91 -4.86
C GLU A 304 20.74 36.01 -5.93
N ASP A 305 20.92 35.63 -7.20
CA ASP A 305 20.80 36.53 -8.33
C ASP A 305 19.85 35.97 -9.41
N PRO A 306 18.56 36.33 -9.36
CA PRO A 306 17.56 35.87 -10.32
C PRO A 306 17.75 36.40 -11.74
N SER A 307 18.70 37.31 -11.96
CA SER A 307 19.07 37.81 -13.30
C SER A 307 19.95 36.81 -14.07
N LEU A 308 20.54 35.83 -13.37
CA LEU A 308 21.33 34.78 -13.98
C LEU A 308 20.46 33.87 -14.87
N PRO A 309 21.04 33.28 -15.93
CA PRO A 309 20.35 32.28 -16.73
C PRO A 309 19.89 31.10 -15.89
N TRP A 310 18.76 30.49 -16.27
CA TRP A 310 18.25 29.34 -15.56
C TRP A 310 19.24 28.17 -15.64
N PRO A 311 19.61 27.56 -14.50
CA PRO A 311 20.70 26.58 -14.46
C PRO A 311 20.27 25.18 -14.93
N LEU A 312 18.98 24.90 -15.09
CA LEU A 312 18.49 23.60 -15.59
C LEU A 312 18.18 23.67 -17.10
N PRO A 313 18.10 22.52 -17.78
CA PRO A 313 17.74 22.46 -19.20
C PRO A 313 16.33 23.00 -19.45
N ASP A 314 16.06 23.43 -20.68
CA ASP A 314 14.71 23.80 -21.12
C ASP A 314 13.75 22.60 -21.12
N ILE A 315 12.46 22.89 -21.30
CA ILE A 315 11.42 21.86 -21.40
C ILE A 315 11.74 20.82 -22.47
N TYR A 316 11.77 19.55 -22.07
CA TYR A 316 12.10 18.46 -22.99
C TYR A 316 11.03 18.33 -24.07
N PRO A 317 11.41 18.21 -25.35
CA PRO A 317 10.44 18.12 -26.42
C PRO A 317 9.72 16.77 -26.40
N LEU A 318 8.39 16.80 -26.36
CA LEU A 318 7.56 15.61 -26.54
C LEU A 318 7.31 15.33 -28.02
N LYS A 319 7.28 14.03 -28.36
CA LYS A 319 6.87 13.55 -29.67
C LYS A 319 5.36 13.70 -29.83
N ARG A 320 4.89 13.82 -31.08
CA ARG A 320 3.47 13.63 -31.40
C ARG A 320 3.26 12.14 -31.63
N TYR A 321 2.34 11.56 -30.87
CA TYR A 321 1.99 10.15 -30.96
C TYR A 321 0.76 9.97 -31.84
N ASN A 322 0.73 8.89 -32.59
CA ASN A 322 -0.41 8.51 -33.42
C ASN A 322 -1.32 7.53 -32.67
N SER A 323 -2.55 7.34 -33.17
CA SER A 323 -3.50 6.33 -32.67
C SER A 323 -2.85 4.93 -32.53
N MET A 324 -2.06 4.51 -33.53
CA MET A 324 -1.31 3.24 -33.49
C MET A 324 -0.30 3.13 -32.33
N ASP A 325 0.31 4.25 -31.90
CA ASP A 325 1.25 4.24 -30.77
C ASP A 325 0.49 4.05 -29.45
N VAL A 326 -0.71 4.64 -29.36
CA VAL A 326 -1.61 4.50 -28.20
C VAL A 326 -2.09 3.06 -28.10
N GLU A 327 -2.58 2.48 -29.19
CA GLU A 327 -2.98 1.06 -29.24
C GLU A 327 -1.83 0.14 -28.83
N ARG A 328 -0.62 0.38 -29.36
CA ARG A 328 0.55 -0.41 -28.98
C ARG A 328 0.91 -0.29 -27.50
N SER A 329 0.79 0.90 -26.91
CA SER A 329 1.00 1.11 -25.49
C SER A 329 -0.03 0.31 -24.68
N LEU A 330 -1.31 0.45 -25.02
CA LEU A 330 -2.43 -0.23 -24.34
C LEU A 330 -2.36 -1.76 -24.49
N LEU A 331 -1.90 -2.29 -25.63
CA LEU A 331 -1.73 -3.74 -25.83
C LEU A 331 -0.69 -4.37 -24.88
N ASN A 332 0.29 -3.61 -24.39
CA ASN A 332 1.21 -4.11 -23.38
C ASN A 332 0.51 -4.38 -22.02
N GLU A 333 -0.65 -3.76 -21.74
CA GLU A 333 -1.50 -4.11 -20.58
C GLU A 333 -2.27 -5.42 -20.80
N VAL A 334 -2.50 -5.83 -22.05
CA VAL A 334 -3.30 -7.02 -22.42
C VAL A 334 -2.52 -8.33 -22.22
N ASN A 335 -1.44 -8.30 -21.44
CA ASN A 335 -1.00 -9.51 -20.77
C ASN A 335 -1.99 -9.76 -19.64
N PHE A 336 -2.93 -10.69 -19.86
CA PHE A 336 -3.70 -11.28 -18.78
C PHE A 336 -2.76 -11.53 -17.59
N ASN A 337 -3.02 -10.90 -16.45
CA ASN A 337 -2.36 -11.17 -15.17
C ASN A 337 -2.72 -12.59 -14.67
N GLU A 338 -2.55 -13.62 -15.50
CA GLU A 338 -2.48 -15.02 -15.08
C GLU A 338 -1.25 -15.23 -14.20
N ALA A 339 -0.19 -14.43 -14.34
CA ALA A 339 1.03 -14.60 -13.56
C ALA A 339 0.87 -14.26 -12.06
N ASP A 340 0.09 -13.23 -11.69
CA ASP A 340 -0.14 -12.90 -10.27
C ASP A 340 -1.14 -13.86 -9.60
N ASP A 341 -2.11 -14.38 -10.33
CA ASP A 341 -3.02 -15.44 -9.82
C ASP A 341 -2.35 -16.83 -9.79
N LEU A 342 -1.40 -17.12 -10.71
CA LEU A 342 -0.64 -18.37 -10.71
C LEU A 342 0.49 -18.34 -9.66
N GLU A 343 1.21 -17.24 -9.49
CA GLU A 343 2.24 -17.15 -8.44
C GLU A 343 1.62 -17.19 -7.03
N THR A 344 0.43 -16.61 -6.81
CA THR A 344 -0.29 -16.77 -5.55
C THR A 344 -0.90 -18.16 -5.38
N ALA A 345 -1.27 -18.85 -6.47
CA ALA A 345 -1.68 -20.26 -6.45
C ALA A 345 -0.52 -21.23 -6.18
N PHE A 346 0.72 -20.91 -6.60
CA PHE A 346 1.90 -21.76 -6.39
C PHE A 346 2.74 -21.39 -5.15
N ALA A 347 2.69 -20.15 -4.67
CA ALA A 347 3.39 -19.72 -3.45
C ALA A 347 2.73 -20.25 -2.16
N ASN A 348 1.41 -20.49 -2.18
CA ASN A 348 0.67 -21.03 -1.03
C ASN A 348 0.97 -22.52 -0.72
N ASN A 349 1.79 -23.19 -1.53
CA ASN A 349 2.18 -24.59 -1.31
C ASN A 349 3.60 -24.79 -0.75
N SER A 350 4.28 -23.73 -0.29
CA SER A 350 5.60 -23.88 0.35
C SER A 350 5.60 -23.45 1.83
N LYS A 351 5.47 -24.48 2.69
CA LYS A 351 5.90 -24.57 4.11
C LYS A 351 5.00 -23.94 5.18
N LYS A 352 4.10 -24.76 5.74
CA LYS A 352 4.24 -25.43 7.07
C LYS A 352 2.85 -25.90 7.54
N ARG A 353 2.57 -27.21 7.45
CA ARG A 353 1.55 -27.86 8.28
C ARG A 353 2.17 -29.02 9.06
N HIS A 354 2.09 -28.90 10.37
CA HIS A 354 2.06 -30.05 11.29
C HIS A 354 0.86 -30.96 10.95
N ARG A 355 1.12 -32.28 11.00
CA ARG A 355 0.33 -33.42 11.56
C ARG A 355 -1.16 -33.17 11.84
N HIS A 356 -2.13 -34.06 11.58
CA HIS A 356 -2.33 -35.41 11.01
C HIS A 356 -3.89 -35.65 11.17
N PRO A 357 -4.49 -36.87 11.13
CA PRO A 357 -4.65 -37.92 10.11
C PRO A 357 -6.10 -38.13 9.59
N ASP A 358 -6.21 -38.85 8.46
CA ASP A 358 -7.13 -39.97 8.08
C ASP A 358 -8.67 -39.85 8.32
N GLU A 359 -9.57 -40.30 7.43
CA GLU A 359 -9.61 -41.60 6.75
C GLU A 359 -10.63 -41.62 5.58
N THR A 360 -10.21 -42.17 4.44
CA THR A 360 -10.93 -43.01 3.44
C THR A 360 -12.40 -42.77 3.05
N THR A 361 -12.68 -42.49 1.76
CA THR A 361 -13.21 -43.44 0.74
C THR A 361 -13.81 -42.73 -0.48
N ASP A 362 -13.39 -43.20 -1.65
CA ASP A 362 -14.13 -43.39 -2.91
C ASP A 362 -14.86 -42.27 -3.70
N VAL A 363 -14.30 -42.06 -4.90
CA VAL A 363 -14.93 -42.16 -6.23
C VAL A 363 -15.86 -41.03 -6.70
N ASN A 364 -15.36 -40.35 -7.75
CA ASN A 364 -16.06 -39.61 -8.80
C ASN A 364 -16.97 -38.45 -8.38
N LYS A 365 -16.46 -37.23 -8.48
CA LYS A 365 -17.06 -36.17 -9.31
C LYS A 365 -16.08 -35.02 -9.54
N LYS A 366 -16.12 -34.51 -10.77
CA LYS A 366 -15.65 -33.16 -11.10
C LYS A 366 -16.29 -32.20 -10.11
N ASP A 367 -15.49 -31.49 -9.35
CA ASP A 367 -15.71 -30.10 -8.93
C ASP A 367 -14.43 -29.68 -8.19
N GLY A 368 -13.84 -28.55 -8.60
CA GLY A 368 -12.76 -27.95 -7.83
C GLY A 368 -13.26 -27.64 -6.42
N PRO A 369 -12.38 -27.59 -5.40
CA PRO A 369 -12.81 -27.38 -4.03
C PRO A 369 -13.53 -26.03 -3.94
N THR A 370 -14.84 -26.08 -3.69
CA THR A 370 -15.60 -24.92 -3.24
C THR A 370 -14.91 -24.42 -1.98
N LYS A 371 -14.43 -23.17 -2.00
CA LYS A 371 -13.84 -22.50 -0.84
C LYS A 371 -14.78 -22.68 0.34
N SER A 372 -14.23 -23.05 1.49
CA SER A 372 -15.05 -23.38 2.66
C SER A 372 -15.92 -22.19 3.07
N PHE A 373 -17.11 -22.47 3.61
CA PHE A 373 -18.06 -21.47 4.12
C PHE A 373 -17.40 -20.38 4.99
N TYR A 374 -16.40 -20.76 5.79
CA TYR A 374 -15.63 -19.85 6.64
C TYR A 374 -14.65 -18.93 5.89
N GLU A 375 -14.11 -19.34 4.75
CA GLU A 375 -13.23 -18.50 3.91
C GLU A 375 -14.02 -17.43 3.14
N LEU A 376 -15.28 -17.72 2.78
CA LEU A 376 -16.18 -16.78 2.11
C LEU A 376 -16.83 -15.77 3.07
N LYS A 377 -17.12 -16.18 4.32
CA LYS A 377 -17.67 -15.31 5.37
C LYS A 377 -16.63 -14.61 6.23
N ARG A 378 -15.34 -14.91 6.07
CA ARG A 378 -14.32 -13.96 6.51
C ARG A 378 -14.68 -12.64 5.86
N LEU A 379 -14.76 -11.57 6.66
CA LEU A 379 -14.74 -10.21 6.13
C LEU A 379 -13.65 -10.22 5.07
N LYS A 380 -14.04 -10.17 3.78
CA LYS A 380 -13.11 -9.72 2.77
C LYS A 380 -12.55 -8.44 3.38
N ASN A 381 -11.24 -8.28 3.38
CA ASN A 381 -10.63 -6.97 3.63
C ASN A 381 -10.99 -6.04 2.44
N ASP A 382 -12.28 -5.93 2.11
CA ASP A 382 -12.91 -4.98 1.21
C ASP A 382 -12.88 -3.56 1.83
N TYR A 383 -12.35 -3.44 3.05
CA TYR A 383 -11.84 -2.20 3.58
C TYR A 383 -10.33 -2.32 3.72
N LEU A 384 -9.61 -1.51 2.92
CA LEU A 384 -8.21 -1.05 3.04
C LEU A 384 -7.31 -1.31 1.81
N ALA A 385 -7.63 -2.27 0.93
CA ALA A 385 -6.74 -2.59 -0.20
C ALA A 385 -7.25 -2.14 -1.59
N ASN A 386 -8.54 -1.80 -1.73
CA ASN A 386 -9.08 -1.31 -3.00
C ASN A 386 -9.42 0.20 -2.90
N PRO A 387 -8.53 1.10 -3.36
CA PRO A 387 -8.72 2.55 -3.25
C PRO A 387 -9.88 3.09 -4.10
N ILE A 388 -10.53 2.26 -4.92
CA ILE A 388 -11.50 2.65 -5.96
C ILE A 388 -12.97 2.45 -5.51
N ASN A 389 -13.23 2.07 -4.26
CA ASN A 389 -14.61 1.93 -3.76
C ASN A 389 -15.34 3.26 -3.49
N GLN A 390 -14.78 4.41 -3.91
CA GLN A 390 -15.56 5.64 -4.08
C GLN A 390 -16.35 5.53 -5.38
N GLY A 391 -17.67 5.74 -5.33
CA GLY A 391 -18.59 5.37 -6.41
C GLY A 391 -18.07 5.66 -7.82
N MET A 392 -18.14 4.65 -8.70
CA MET A 392 -17.75 4.70 -10.13
C MET A 392 -18.22 5.97 -10.86
N ALA A 393 -19.32 6.59 -10.42
CA ALA A 393 -19.83 7.85 -10.95
C ALA A 393 -18.86 9.04 -10.79
N ASN A 394 -18.10 9.11 -9.69
CA ASN A 394 -17.13 10.19 -9.46
C ASN A 394 -15.84 9.99 -10.27
N LEU A 395 -15.43 8.74 -10.48
CA LEU A 395 -14.21 8.40 -11.22
C LEU A 395 -14.43 8.46 -12.74
N ALA A 396 -15.56 7.97 -13.23
CA ALA A 396 -15.91 8.00 -14.66
C ALA A 396 -16.53 9.34 -15.10
N GLY A 397 -17.01 10.17 -14.17
CA GLY A 397 -17.63 11.47 -14.46
C GLY A 397 -18.98 11.40 -15.20
N ILE A 398 -19.58 10.22 -15.29
CA ILE A 398 -20.91 10.03 -15.88
C ILE A 398 -21.95 10.38 -14.82
N VAL A 399 -22.38 11.64 -14.80
CA VAL A 399 -23.53 12.08 -14.01
C VAL A 399 -24.82 11.67 -14.73
N THR A 400 -25.22 10.40 -14.56
CA THR A 400 -26.62 10.00 -14.75
C THR A 400 -27.32 10.06 -13.40
N GLY A 401 -28.40 10.85 -13.33
CA GLY A 401 -29.11 11.12 -12.09
C GLY A 401 -29.51 9.88 -11.29
N ASN A 402 -29.52 10.08 -9.97
CA ASN A 402 -30.00 9.18 -8.90
C ASN A 402 -29.08 8.02 -8.50
N VAL A 403 -28.46 8.22 -7.34
CA VAL A 403 -27.46 7.43 -6.60
C VAL A 403 -28.00 6.09 -6.07
N LYS A 404 -28.97 5.43 -6.73
CA LYS A 404 -29.52 4.15 -6.27
C LYS A 404 -29.67 3.04 -7.32
N ASP A 405 -29.53 3.32 -8.60
CA ASP A 405 -29.67 2.30 -9.65
C ASP A 405 -28.37 2.15 -10.47
N SER A 406 -27.34 1.54 -9.89
CA SER A 406 -26.11 1.16 -10.60
C SER A 406 -26.27 -0.07 -11.50
N ILE A 407 -27.50 -0.56 -11.73
CA ILE A 407 -27.78 -1.78 -12.49
C ILE A 407 -28.17 -1.50 -13.96
N ASN A 408 -28.49 -0.26 -14.33
CA ASN A 408 -29.23 0.01 -15.57
C ASN A 408 -28.44 0.68 -16.72
N TYR A 409 -27.14 0.37 -16.89
CA TYR A 409 -26.42 0.78 -18.10
C TYR A 409 -26.79 -0.06 -19.34
N HIS A 410 -27.03 -1.37 -19.16
CA HIS A 410 -27.26 -2.30 -20.27
C HIS A 410 -28.74 -2.64 -20.55
N LEU A 411 -29.66 -2.20 -19.69
CA LEU A 411 -31.11 -2.44 -19.83
C LEU A 411 -31.82 -1.42 -20.73
N SER A 412 -31.18 -0.28 -21.01
CA SER A 412 -31.72 0.77 -21.89
C SER A 412 -31.54 0.46 -23.39
N SER A 413 -30.60 -0.43 -23.74
CA SER A 413 -30.49 -0.99 -25.08
C SER A 413 -31.33 -2.26 -25.15
N ASN A 414 -32.33 -2.32 -26.06
CA ASN A 414 -33.12 -3.52 -26.39
C ASN A 414 -32.28 -4.64 -27.05
N ILE A 415 -31.04 -4.86 -26.60
CA ILE A 415 -30.08 -5.78 -27.20
C ILE A 415 -29.61 -6.72 -26.10
N LEU A 416 -29.92 -8.01 -26.27
CA LEU A 416 -29.43 -9.09 -25.43
C LEU A 416 -27.92 -9.23 -25.66
N THR A 417 -27.11 -8.68 -24.76
CA THR A 417 -25.65 -8.83 -24.83
C THR A 417 -25.21 -10.12 -24.13
N HIS A 418 -24.10 -10.70 -24.58
CA HIS A 418 -23.49 -11.90 -23.97
C HIS A 418 -23.18 -11.70 -22.47
N LYS A 419 -22.88 -10.45 -22.07
CA LYS A 419 -22.69 -10.07 -20.66
C LYS A 419 -23.98 -10.20 -19.84
N LEU A 420 -25.13 -9.88 -20.41
CA LEU A 420 -26.44 -10.01 -19.74
C LEU A 420 -26.81 -11.49 -19.54
N ILE A 421 -26.55 -12.34 -20.53
CA ILE A 421 -26.71 -13.79 -20.40
C ILE A 421 -25.78 -14.35 -19.32
N GLN A 422 -24.54 -13.89 -19.26
CA GLN A 422 -23.59 -14.30 -18.23
C GLN A 422 -24.01 -13.85 -16.83
N ILE A 423 -24.55 -12.62 -16.69
CA ILE A 423 -25.10 -12.11 -15.43
C ILE A 423 -26.34 -12.90 -15.02
N MET A 424 -27.26 -13.19 -15.95
CA MET A 424 -28.42 -14.06 -15.66
C MET A 424 -27.98 -15.46 -15.25
N GLY A 425 -26.94 -16.01 -15.87
CA GLY A 425 -26.33 -17.29 -15.49
C GLY A 425 -25.75 -17.24 -14.09
N GLN A 426 -25.04 -16.16 -13.73
CA GLN A 426 -24.51 -15.96 -12.38
C GLN A 426 -25.62 -15.86 -11.34
N VAL A 427 -26.66 -15.05 -11.60
CA VAL A 427 -27.82 -14.93 -10.70
C VAL A 427 -28.52 -16.27 -10.49
N TYR A 428 -28.65 -17.09 -11.53
CA TYR A 428 -29.25 -18.41 -11.40
C TYR A 428 -28.38 -19.37 -10.56
N VAL A 429 -27.06 -19.32 -10.74
CA VAL A 429 -26.11 -20.09 -9.93
C VAL A 429 -26.17 -19.64 -8.46
N ASP A 430 -26.25 -18.33 -8.21
CA ASP A 430 -26.34 -17.77 -6.87
C ASP A 430 -27.64 -18.19 -6.17
N ILE A 431 -28.78 -18.09 -6.85
CA ILE A 431 -30.07 -18.55 -6.31
C ILE A 431 -30.03 -20.04 -5.98
N ASN A 432 -29.48 -20.86 -6.88
CA ASN A 432 -29.39 -22.30 -6.67
C ASN A 432 -28.47 -22.63 -5.47
N ARG A 433 -27.43 -21.81 -5.25
CA ARG A 433 -26.55 -21.94 -4.09
C ARG A 433 -27.25 -21.53 -2.81
N GLU A 434 -28.00 -20.42 -2.81
CA GLU A 434 -28.79 -19.99 -1.64
C GLU A 434 -29.85 -21.04 -1.25
N THR A 435 -30.47 -21.70 -2.24
CA THR A 435 -31.41 -22.80 -1.96
C THR A 435 -30.71 -24.02 -1.36
N GLN A 436 -29.49 -24.36 -1.81
CA GLN A 436 -28.69 -25.42 -1.20
C GLN A 436 -28.27 -25.07 0.22
N GLU A 437 -27.87 -23.82 0.47
CA GLU A 437 -27.53 -23.35 1.81
C GLU A 437 -28.73 -23.50 2.77
N LEU A 438 -29.94 -23.13 2.34
CA LEU A 438 -31.17 -23.30 3.13
C LEU A 438 -31.47 -24.77 3.43
N ASP A 439 -31.27 -25.67 2.46
CA ASP A 439 -31.44 -27.10 2.66
C ASP A 439 -30.40 -27.65 3.66
N ASP A 440 -29.13 -27.23 3.56
CA ASP A 440 -28.08 -27.63 4.51
C ASP A 440 -28.39 -27.16 5.94
N TYR A 441 -28.83 -25.92 6.12
CA TYR A 441 -29.28 -25.42 7.44
C TYR A 441 -30.44 -26.24 8.00
N SER A 442 -31.38 -26.66 7.14
CA SER A 442 -32.51 -27.49 7.58
C SER A 442 -32.05 -28.84 8.15
N THR A 443 -30.99 -29.42 7.59
CA THR A 443 -30.41 -30.70 8.07
C THR A 443 -29.58 -30.52 9.35
N LEU A 444 -28.88 -29.40 9.51
CA LEU A 444 -28.03 -29.11 10.67
C LEU A 444 -28.81 -28.75 11.95
N ASN A 445 -30.04 -28.27 11.82
CA ASN A 445 -30.91 -27.95 12.98
C ASN A 445 -31.09 -29.12 13.95
N GLY A 446 -31.06 -30.37 13.47
CA GLY A 446 -31.12 -31.56 14.33
C GLY A 446 -29.91 -31.66 15.26
N LEU A 447 -28.71 -31.47 14.70
CA LEU A 447 -27.44 -31.54 15.44
C LEU A 447 -27.30 -30.39 16.44
N GLU A 448 -27.75 -29.18 16.08
CA GLU A 448 -27.73 -28.04 16.99
C GLU A 448 -28.65 -28.23 18.20
N ASN A 449 -29.82 -28.83 18.00
CA ASN A 449 -30.72 -29.17 19.12
C ASN A 449 -30.09 -30.20 20.07
N ASP A 450 -29.37 -31.18 19.53
CA ASP A 450 -28.62 -32.15 20.34
C ASP A 450 -27.51 -31.47 21.15
N HIS A 451 -26.75 -30.54 20.54
CA HIS A 451 -25.74 -29.75 21.25
C HIS A 451 -26.35 -28.89 22.37
N VAL A 452 -27.48 -28.23 22.12
CA VAL A 452 -28.18 -27.44 23.15
C VAL A 452 -28.59 -28.33 24.32
N SER A 453 -29.08 -29.55 24.05
CA SER A 453 -29.45 -30.51 25.09
C SER A 453 -28.24 -30.96 25.92
N PHE A 454 -27.09 -31.19 25.28
CA PHE A 454 -25.84 -31.56 25.94
C PHE A 454 -25.34 -30.45 26.88
N TYR A 455 -25.30 -29.20 26.40
CA TYR A 455 -24.85 -28.08 27.22
C TYR A 455 -25.80 -27.79 28.39
N GLN A 456 -27.10 -28.03 28.23
CA GLN A 456 -28.05 -27.93 29.33
C GLN A 456 -27.77 -29.00 30.41
N GLN A 457 -27.52 -30.25 30.01
CA GLN A 457 -27.12 -31.30 30.95
C GLN A 457 -25.79 -30.98 31.64
N GLU A 458 -24.80 -30.48 30.91
CA GLU A 458 -23.51 -30.11 31.49
C GLU A 458 -23.66 -28.99 32.53
N LYS A 459 -24.48 -27.98 32.22
CA LYS A 459 -24.81 -26.90 33.16
C LYS A 459 -25.46 -27.41 34.45
N GLU A 460 -26.36 -28.40 34.35
CA GLU A 460 -26.96 -29.06 35.52
C GLU A 460 -25.95 -29.88 36.33
N THR A 461 -25.00 -30.54 35.68
CA THR A 461 -23.94 -31.26 36.40
C THR A 461 -23.00 -30.29 37.13
N MET A 462 -22.69 -29.15 36.50
CA MET A 462 -21.86 -28.10 37.10
C MET A 462 -22.56 -27.41 38.26
N SER A 463 -23.87 -27.14 38.17
CA SER A 463 -24.62 -26.57 39.29
C SER A 463 -24.67 -27.52 40.49
N LYS A 464 -24.86 -28.83 40.26
CA LYS A 464 -24.77 -29.86 41.31
C LYS A 464 -23.40 -29.87 41.98
N LYS A 465 -22.31 -29.89 41.19
CA LYS A 465 -20.94 -29.84 41.73
C LYS A 465 -20.68 -28.58 42.56
N LEU A 466 -21.16 -27.43 42.11
CA LEU A 466 -21.01 -26.16 42.83
C LEU A 466 -21.73 -26.24 44.18
N GLN A 467 -22.96 -26.77 44.20
CA GLN A 467 -23.72 -26.96 45.42
C GLN A 467 -23.00 -27.89 46.41
N THR A 468 -22.47 -29.03 45.95
CA THR A 468 -21.68 -29.94 46.79
C THR A 468 -20.45 -29.26 47.39
N ARG A 469 -19.71 -28.45 46.60
CA ARG A 469 -18.56 -27.69 47.11
C ARG A 469 -18.97 -26.62 48.12
N MET A 470 -20.12 -25.98 47.93
CA MET A 470 -20.64 -25.00 48.88
C MET A 470 -20.96 -25.67 50.22
N ASP A 471 -21.55 -26.87 50.19
CA ASP A 471 -21.85 -27.65 51.39
C ASP A 471 -20.56 -28.09 52.11
N GLU A 472 -19.53 -28.52 51.38
CA GLU A 472 -18.21 -28.83 51.95
C GLU A 472 -17.54 -27.62 52.61
N ILE A 473 -17.64 -26.44 52.00
CA ILE A 473 -17.11 -25.18 52.57
C ILE A 473 -17.84 -24.85 53.87
N ASN A 474 -19.17 -25.01 53.90
CA ASN A 474 -19.95 -24.76 55.10
C ASN A 474 -19.59 -25.74 56.22
N GLU A 475 -19.45 -27.03 55.92
CA GLU A 475 -19.01 -28.03 56.90
C GLU A 475 -17.60 -27.74 57.42
N SER A 476 -16.68 -27.29 56.55
CA SER A 476 -15.34 -26.86 56.95
C SER A 476 -15.38 -25.63 57.85
N ASN A 477 -16.26 -24.66 57.58
CA ASN A 477 -16.40 -23.47 58.41
C ASN A 477 -16.96 -23.83 59.80
N GLU A 478 -17.94 -24.72 59.89
CA GLU A 478 -18.45 -25.21 61.18
C GLU A 478 -17.37 -25.95 61.99
N LYS A 479 -16.58 -26.80 61.32
CA LYS A 479 -15.40 -27.43 61.93
C LYS A 479 -14.37 -26.39 62.39
N SER A 480 -14.12 -25.34 61.63
CA SER A 480 -13.21 -24.26 62.02
C SER A 480 -13.71 -23.52 63.25
N ILE A 481 -15.00 -23.18 63.31
CA ILE A 481 -15.60 -22.48 64.46
C ILE A 481 -15.54 -23.34 65.73
N SER A 482 -15.86 -24.63 65.63
CA SER A 482 -15.75 -25.56 66.76
C SER A 482 -14.30 -25.72 67.23
N MET A 483 -13.33 -25.81 66.31
CA MET A 483 -11.91 -25.85 66.66
C MET A 483 -11.45 -24.55 67.35
N GLU A 484 -11.87 -23.38 66.88
CA GLU A 484 -11.57 -22.10 67.56
C GLU A 484 -12.10 -22.06 68.99
N PHE A 485 -13.31 -22.59 69.22
CA PHE A 485 -13.89 -22.68 70.55
C PHE A 485 -13.06 -23.59 71.46
N THR A 486 -12.71 -24.79 70.99
CA THR A 486 -11.85 -25.70 71.77
C THR A 486 -10.45 -25.13 72.03
N ASN A 487 -9.90 -24.36 71.09
CA ASN A 487 -8.62 -23.70 71.28
C ASN A 487 -8.70 -22.61 72.35
N LYS A 488 -9.78 -21.83 72.39
CA LYS A 488 -10.00 -20.85 73.47
C LYS A 488 -10.07 -21.53 74.84
N GLU A 489 -10.81 -22.63 74.96
CA GLU A 489 -10.86 -23.40 76.21
C GLU A 489 -9.46 -23.91 76.63
N LYS A 490 -8.66 -24.39 75.66
CA LYS A 490 -7.28 -24.78 75.93
C LYS A 490 -6.40 -23.62 76.37
N PHE A 491 -6.53 -22.44 75.77
CA PHE A 491 -5.78 -21.25 76.20
C PHE A 491 -6.15 -20.84 77.63
N GLU A 492 -7.43 -20.86 77.99
CA GLU A 492 -7.87 -20.57 79.37
C GLU A 492 -7.35 -21.63 80.37
N LEU A 493 -7.26 -22.89 79.97
CA LEU A 493 -6.66 -23.95 80.78
C LEU A 493 -5.15 -23.76 80.94
N ILE A 494 -4.45 -23.38 79.87
CA ILE A 494 -3.01 -23.08 79.91
C ILE A 494 -2.75 -21.91 80.85
N GLU A 495 -3.53 -20.82 80.76
CA GLU A 495 -3.37 -19.65 81.65
C GLU A 495 -3.57 -20.04 83.13
N LYS A 496 -4.55 -20.90 83.44
CA LYS A 496 -4.75 -21.43 84.80
C LYS A 496 -3.56 -22.27 85.27
N ILE A 497 -3.04 -23.14 84.40
CA ILE A 497 -1.89 -24.00 84.72
C ILE A 497 -0.63 -23.15 84.89
N GLU A 498 -0.41 -22.11 84.08
CA GLU A 498 0.71 -21.19 84.23
C GLU A 498 0.67 -20.46 85.57
N ILE A 499 -0.50 -19.97 85.99
CA ILE A 499 -0.69 -19.34 87.31
C ILE A 499 -0.41 -20.35 88.43
N GLU A 500 -0.83 -21.61 88.27
CA GLU A 500 -0.59 -22.66 89.26
C GLU A 500 0.91 -23.04 89.34
N ILE A 501 1.58 -23.17 88.19
CA ILE A 501 3.03 -23.42 88.09
C ILE A 501 3.82 -22.26 88.70
N GLU A 502 3.43 -21.02 88.44
CA GLU A 502 4.09 -19.84 89.03
C GLU A 502 3.90 -19.81 90.55
N GLY A 503 2.72 -20.19 91.04
CA GLY A 503 2.44 -20.38 92.46
C GLY A 503 3.26 -21.51 93.10
N LEU A 504 3.43 -22.63 92.41
CA LEU A 504 4.27 -23.75 92.85
C LEU A 504 5.77 -23.40 92.83
N LEU A 505 6.24 -22.68 91.81
CA LEU A 505 7.61 -22.17 91.73
C LEU A 505 7.94 -21.24 92.90
N LYS A 506 7.04 -20.32 93.26
CA LYS A 506 7.18 -19.44 94.44
C LYS A 506 7.24 -20.25 95.75
N LYS A 507 6.49 -21.36 95.86
CA LYS A 507 6.53 -22.26 97.03
C LYS A 507 7.81 -23.09 97.11
N VAL A 508 8.39 -23.49 95.97
CA VAL A 508 9.65 -24.25 95.90
C VAL A 508 10.85 -23.35 96.21
N GLU A 509 10.82 -22.10 95.73
CA GLU A 509 11.84 -21.09 96.01
C GLU A 509 12.00 -20.78 97.52
N ALA A 510 10.90 -20.89 98.28
CA ALA A 510 10.92 -20.73 99.74
C ALA A 510 11.54 -21.92 100.50
N LYS A 511 11.77 -23.07 99.84
CA LYS A 511 12.27 -24.30 100.49
C LYS A 511 13.71 -24.65 100.11
N ASP A 512 14.09 -24.55 98.84
CA ASP A 512 15.48 -24.76 98.42
C ASP A 512 15.73 -24.16 97.02
N THR A 513 16.79 -23.36 96.87
CA THR A 513 17.09 -22.62 95.64
C THR A 513 17.71 -23.50 94.55
N GLY A 514 18.36 -24.61 94.94
CA GLY A 514 18.99 -25.55 94.00
C GLY A 514 17.98 -26.35 93.16
N LEU A 515 16.81 -26.66 93.71
CA LEU A 515 15.74 -27.40 93.02
C LEU A 515 15.04 -26.57 91.93
N LYS A 516 14.94 -25.24 92.12
CA LYS A 516 14.39 -24.33 91.10
C LYS A 516 15.26 -24.30 89.85
N ASN A 517 16.58 -24.23 90.02
CA ASN A 517 17.53 -24.22 88.90
C ASN A 517 17.56 -25.56 88.16
N LEU A 518 17.46 -26.69 88.89
CA LEU A 518 17.33 -28.01 88.26
C LEU A 518 16.02 -28.13 87.45
N PHE A 519 14.90 -27.62 87.96
CA PHE A 519 13.62 -27.63 87.22
C PHE A 519 13.67 -26.79 85.95
N ILE A 520 14.29 -25.60 86.00
CA ILE A 520 14.50 -24.76 84.82
C ILE A 520 15.41 -25.48 83.82
N SER A 521 16.51 -26.09 84.27
CA SER A 521 17.41 -26.84 83.37
C SER A 521 16.77 -28.07 82.73
N VAL A 522 15.84 -28.74 83.42
CA VAL A 522 15.06 -29.85 82.86
C VAL A 522 14.04 -29.33 81.84
N GLY A 523 13.47 -28.13 82.05
CA GLY A 523 12.66 -27.43 81.07
C GLY A 523 13.45 -27.08 79.81
N ASP A 524 14.61 -26.45 79.97
CA ASP A 524 15.50 -26.07 78.87
C ASP A 524 15.95 -27.28 78.04
N LEU A 525 16.31 -28.40 78.70
CA LEU A 525 16.67 -29.64 78.02
C LEU A 525 15.48 -30.27 77.29
N LYS A 526 14.26 -30.14 77.81
CA LYS A 526 13.06 -30.65 77.17
C LYS A 526 12.69 -29.81 75.94
N ASP A 527 12.85 -28.50 76.02
CA ASP A 527 12.68 -27.59 74.89
C ASP A 527 13.74 -27.82 73.80
N GLU A 528 14.96 -28.21 74.18
CA GLU A 528 16.02 -28.60 73.25
C GLU A 528 15.71 -29.93 72.55
N ILE A 529 15.18 -30.91 73.28
CA ILE A 529 14.65 -32.15 72.69
C ILE A 529 13.50 -31.85 71.71
N ASP A 530 12.57 -30.97 72.07
CA ASP A 530 11.43 -30.62 71.21
C ASP A 530 11.86 -29.81 69.96
N LYS A 531 12.94 -29.04 70.03
CA LYS A 531 13.54 -28.39 68.85
C LYS A 531 14.16 -29.43 67.92
N GLU A 532 14.88 -30.41 68.45
CA GLU A 532 15.47 -31.49 67.66
C GLU A 532 14.41 -32.40 67.03
N THR A 533 13.31 -32.72 67.73
CA THR A 533 12.21 -33.50 67.13
C THR A 533 11.54 -32.75 65.97
N ARG A 534 11.28 -31.44 66.12
CA ARG A 534 10.76 -30.61 65.03
C ARG A 534 11.71 -30.51 63.84
N GLN A 535 13.02 -30.40 64.09
CA GLN A 535 14.01 -30.44 63.01
C GLN A 535 14.01 -31.80 62.29
N ASN A 536 13.84 -32.89 63.03
CA ASN A 536 13.78 -34.22 62.45
C ASN A 536 12.50 -34.43 61.61
N GLU A 537 11.35 -33.95 62.08
CA GLU A 537 10.09 -33.94 61.33
C GLU A 537 10.19 -33.08 60.05
N SER A 538 10.84 -31.92 60.14
CA SER A 538 11.12 -31.08 58.95
C SER A 538 12.00 -31.80 57.94
N LYS A 539 13.04 -32.51 58.40
CA LYS A 539 13.91 -33.31 57.52
C LYS A 539 13.16 -34.50 56.89
N LEU A 540 12.22 -35.12 57.63
CA LEU A 540 11.38 -36.19 57.10
C LEU A 540 10.44 -35.69 56.00
N THR A 541 9.78 -34.55 56.21
CA THR A 541 8.89 -33.96 55.20
C THR A 541 9.67 -33.46 53.97
N GLU A 542 10.87 -32.91 54.14
CA GLU A 542 11.77 -32.57 53.03
C GLU A 542 12.18 -33.82 52.24
N LYS A 543 12.49 -34.93 52.94
CA LYS A 543 12.80 -36.21 52.30
C LYS A 543 11.62 -36.75 51.50
N GLU A 544 10.40 -36.73 52.05
CA GLU A 544 9.19 -37.14 51.32
C GLU A 544 8.92 -36.27 50.09
N TYR A 545 9.20 -34.97 50.17
CA TYR A 545 9.09 -34.07 49.04
C TYR A 545 10.13 -34.38 47.96
N MET A 546 11.38 -34.61 48.36
CA MET A 546 12.45 -35.02 47.46
C MET A 546 12.14 -36.36 46.78
N GLU A 547 11.60 -37.33 47.50
CA GLU A 547 11.20 -38.63 46.92
C GLU A 547 10.11 -38.46 45.85
N LYS A 548 9.09 -37.65 46.10
CA LYS A 548 8.05 -37.34 45.10
C LYS A 548 8.60 -36.59 43.89
N GLU A 549 9.57 -35.70 44.09
CA GLU A 549 10.18 -34.97 42.97
C GLU A 549 11.09 -35.88 42.14
N ILE A 550 11.76 -36.84 42.76
CA ILE A 550 12.49 -37.90 42.06
C ILE A 550 11.53 -38.78 41.23
N GLU A 551 10.38 -39.18 41.80
CA GLU A 551 9.36 -39.93 41.06
C GLU A 551 8.84 -39.13 39.85
N ARG A 552 8.58 -37.82 40.01
CA ARG A 552 8.19 -36.96 38.89
C ARG A 552 9.26 -36.86 37.83
N ALA A 553 10.52 -36.68 38.23
CA ALA A 553 11.64 -36.65 37.29
C ALA A 553 11.75 -37.98 36.51
N GLN A 554 11.56 -39.13 37.16
CA GLN A 554 11.52 -40.44 36.51
C GLN A 554 10.35 -40.59 35.54
N THR A 555 9.16 -40.08 35.88
CA THR A 555 8.03 -40.09 34.94
C THR A 555 8.32 -39.23 33.71
N ALA A 556 8.91 -38.05 33.89
CA ALA A 556 9.28 -37.18 32.78
C ALA A 556 10.36 -37.78 31.87
N THR A 557 11.35 -38.48 32.44
CA THR A 557 12.36 -39.18 31.63
C THR A 557 11.75 -40.30 30.79
N ASN A 558 10.79 -41.05 31.35
CA ASN A 558 10.10 -42.11 30.63
C ASN A 558 9.23 -41.54 29.49
N GLU A 559 8.55 -40.43 29.72
CA GLU A 559 7.78 -39.73 28.67
C GLU A 559 8.70 -39.26 27.53
N LEU A 560 9.86 -38.70 27.86
CA LEU A 560 10.86 -38.28 26.87
C LEU A 560 11.42 -39.45 26.05
N GLU A 561 11.68 -40.61 26.67
CA GLU A 561 12.11 -41.80 25.95
C GLU A 561 11.05 -42.29 24.95
N VAL A 562 9.78 -42.29 25.34
CA VAL A 562 8.65 -42.65 24.45
C VAL A 562 8.51 -41.64 23.30
N GLU A 563 8.71 -40.36 23.55
CA GLU A 563 8.73 -39.35 22.49
C GLU A 563 9.92 -39.55 21.53
N MET A 564 11.10 -39.89 22.06
CA MET A 564 12.28 -40.16 21.25
C MET A 564 12.06 -41.36 20.31
N GLU A 565 11.43 -42.44 20.79
CA GLU A 565 11.07 -43.59 19.95
C GLU A 565 10.09 -43.21 18.83
N LYS A 566 9.09 -42.35 19.12
CA LYS A 566 8.15 -41.87 18.10
C LYS A 566 8.85 -41.05 17.03
N VAL A 567 9.76 -40.16 17.43
CA VAL A 567 10.53 -39.33 16.47
C VAL A 567 11.43 -40.20 15.59
N LEU A 568 12.05 -41.26 16.13
CA LEU A 568 12.85 -42.19 15.33
C LEU A 568 12.01 -42.94 14.29
N LYS A 569 10.81 -43.41 14.64
CA LYS A 569 9.89 -44.04 13.69
C LYS A 569 9.44 -43.09 12.58
N ASP A 570 9.14 -41.85 12.93
CA ASP A 570 8.78 -40.83 11.94
C ASP A 570 9.94 -40.51 11.00
N PHE A 571 11.17 -40.51 11.50
CA PHE A 571 12.36 -40.33 10.68
C PHE A 571 12.55 -41.45 9.65
N GLU A 572 12.33 -42.71 10.05
CA GLU A 572 12.37 -43.85 9.12
C GLU A 572 11.28 -43.75 8.04
N ASN A 573 10.06 -43.35 8.41
CA ASN A 573 8.96 -43.18 7.46
C ASN A 573 9.28 -42.10 6.41
N VAL A 574 9.75 -40.93 6.84
CA VAL A 574 10.14 -39.84 5.93
C VAL A 574 11.29 -40.27 5.01
N GLN A 575 12.24 -41.07 5.51
CA GLN A 575 13.33 -41.59 4.69
C GLN A 575 12.83 -42.53 3.59
N ASN A 576 11.81 -43.35 3.87
CA ASN A 576 11.19 -44.23 2.89
C ASN A 576 10.39 -43.43 1.84
N GLU A 577 9.62 -42.43 2.25
CA GLU A 577 8.92 -41.52 1.31
C GLU A 577 9.89 -40.81 0.36
N LEU A 578 11.05 -40.36 0.87
CA LEU A 578 12.09 -39.74 0.06
C LEU A 578 12.67 -40.71 -0.99
N ARG A 579 12.76 -42.01 -0.70
CA ARG A 579 13.20 -43.01 -1.69
C ARG A 579 12.15 -43.21 -2.77
N GLU A 580 10.87 -43.27 -2.41
CA GLU A 580 9.78 -43.40 -3.39
C GLU A 580 9.67 -42.18 -4.31
N ILE A 581 9.82 -40.97 -3.77
CA ILE A 581 9.80 -39.74 -4.57
C ILE A 581 10.97 -39.74 -5.57
N LYS A 582 12.16 -40.18 -5.16
CA LYS A 582 13.32 -40.28 -6.08
C LYS A 582 13.04 -41.27 -7.22
N LEU A 583 12.49 -42.44 -6.91
CA LEU A 583 12.19 -43.46 -7.91
C LEU A 583 11.14 -42.98 -8.92
N ASN A 584 10.11 -42.27 -8.43
CA ASN A 584 9.10 -41.64 -9.29
C ASN A 584 9.66 -40.51 -10.18
N GLN A 585 10.67 -39.78 -9.71
CA GLN A 585 11.35 -38.76 -10.52
C GLN A 585 12.20 -39.38 -11.63
N GLU A 586 12.84 -40.52 -11.40
CA GLU A 586 13.60 -41.25 -12.42
C GLU A 586 12.67 -41.75 -13.53
N LEU A 587 11.54 -42.38 -13.19
CA LEU A 587 10.54 -42.81 -14.17
C LEU A 587 9.99 -41.66 -15.02
N LYS A 588 9.79 -40.48 -14.44
CA LYS A 588 9.35 -39.28 -15.19
C LYS A 588 10.43 -38.75 -16.14
N LYS A 589 11.71 -38.86 -15.78
CA LYS A 589 12.82 -38.47 -16.65
C LYS A 589 12.91 -39.39 -17.86
N ASP A 590 12.76 -40.69 -17.65
CA ASP A 590 12.80 -41.67 -18.76
C ASP A 590 11.64 -41.44 -19.74
N GLY A 591 10.42 -41.21 -19.23
CA GLY A 591 9.27 -40.86 -20.08
C GLY A 591 9.44 -39.53 -20.84
N ALA A 592 10.18 -38.56 -20.28
CA ALA A 592 10.50 -37.31 -20.98
C ALA A 592 11.54 -37.52 -22.10
N ILE A 593 12.54 -38.37 -21.86
CA ILE A 593 13.55 -38.72 -22.88
C ILE A 593 12.88 -39.43 -24.06
N GLU A 594 11.97 -40.37 -23.80
CA GLU A 594 11.23 -41.08 -24.86
C GLU A 594 10.38 -40.11 -25.71
N ARG A 595 9.73 -39.12 -25.09
CA ARG A 595 9.01 -38.06 -25.83
C ARG A 595 9.93 -37.21 -26.69
N ILE A 596 11.11 -36.85 -26.18
CA ILE A 596 12.10 -36.08 -26.95
C ILE A 596 12.57 -36.87 -28.18
N GLU A 597 12.78 -38.18 -28.05
CA GLU A 597 13.15 -39.02 -29.19
C GLU A 597 12.04 -39.12 -30.23
N ASN A 598 10.79 -39.23 -29.80
CA ASN A 598 9.64 -39.25 -30.72
C ASN A 598 9.49 -37.91 -31.46
N LEU A 599 9.67 -36.78 -30.78
CA LEU A 599 9.65 -35.46 -31.42
C LEU A 599 10.80 -35.28 -32.42
N LYS A 600 12.00 -35.79 -32.10
CA LYS A 600 13.13 -35.77 -33.05
C LYS A 600 12.82 -36.56 -34.31
N ARG A 601 12.16 -37.72 -34.20
CA ARG A 601 11.72 -38.50 -35.37
C ARG A 601 10.70 -37.72 -36.22
N ALA A 602 9.69 -37.12 -35.58
CA ALA A 602 8.69 -36.31 -36.29
C ALA A 602 9.31 -35.13 -37.06
N ILE A 603 10.29 -34.43 -36.48
CA ILE A 603 11.01 -33.33 -37.16
C ILE A 603 11.76 -33.83 -38.41
N VAL A 604 12.35 -35.03 -38.35
CA VAL A 604 13.04 -35.61 -39.51
C VAL A 604 12.05 -35.97 -40.62
N GLU A 605 10.89 -36.51 -40.27
CA GLU A 605 9.82 -36.82 -41.22
C GLU A 605 9.28 -35.55 -41.90
N GLU A 606 9.03 -34.48 -41.14
CA GLU A 606 8.60 -33.19 -41.71
C GLU A 606 9.64 -32.57 -42.64
N LYS A 607 10.93 -32.69 -42.32
CA LYS A 607 12.01 -32.24 -43.21
C LYS A 607 12.01 -32.98 -44.55
N LEU A 608 11.79 -34.29 -44.54
CA LEU A 608 11.69 -35.07 -45.79
C LEU A 608 10.50 -34.63 -46.64
N VAL A 609 9.36 -34.30 -46.02
CA VAL A 609 8.18 -33.76 -46.71
C VAL A 609 8.47 -32.39 -47.31
N TYR A 610 9.20 -31.53 -46.58
CA TYR A 610 9.60 -30.22 -47.06
C TYR A 610 10.50 -30.32 -48.31
N ASP A 611 11.51 -31.18 -48.27
CA ASP A 611 12.44 -31.39 -49.39
C ASP A 611 11.70 -31.93 -50.64
N ASP A 612 10.71 -32.82 -50.46
CA ASP A 612 9.87 -33.31 -51.56
C ASP A 612 9.01 -32.19 -52.16
N LEU A 613 8.41 -31.33 -51.33
CA LEU A 613 7.66 -30.15 -51.78
C LEU A 613 8.54 -29.14 -52.53
N GLU A 614 9.76 -28.91 -52.04
CA GLU A 614 10.73 -28.03 -52.71
C GLU A 614 11.10 -28.58 -54.09
N SER A 615 11.32 -29.89 -54.20
CA SER A 615 11.59 -30.55 -55.49
C SER A 615 10.42 -30.38 -56.48
N LYS A 616 9.18 -30.51 -55.99
CA LYS A 616 7.95 -30.32 -56.79
C LYS A 616 7.80 -28.87 -57.23
N LEU A 617 8.07 -27.90 -56.35
CA LEU A 617 8.04 -26.48 -56.65
C LEU A 617 9.06 -26.12 -57.74
N ASN A 618 10.29 -26.61 -57.61
CA ASN A 618 11.35 -26.40 -58.60
C ASN A 618 10.97 -26.97 -59.97
N SER A 619 10.28 -28.12 -60.01
CA SER A 619 9.75 -28.69 -61.26
C SER A 619 8.66 -27.82 -61.90
N LEU A 620 7.80 -27.18 -61.10
CA LEU A 620 6.74 -26.28 -61.57
C LEU A 620 7.30 -24.96 -62.09
N VAL A 621 8.30 -24.41 -61.40
CA VAL A 621 9.02 -23.19 -61.85
C VAL A 621 9.74 -23.45 -63.19
N GLY A 622 10.32 -24.63 -63.36
CA GLY A 622 10.90 -25.06 -64.64
C GLY A 622 9.87 -25.12 -65.78
N LYS A 623 8.66 -25.63 -65.50
CA LYS A 623 7.55 -25.65 -66.46
C LYS A 623 7.02 -24.25 -66.81
N LEU A 624 6.98 -23.34 -65.83
CA LEU A 624 6.53 -21.95 -66.01
C LEU A 624 7.49 -21.12 -66.88
N LYS A 625 8.81 -21.35 -66.78
CA LYS A 625 9.81 -20.67 -67.63
C LYS A 625 9.69 -21.02 -69.13
N ASN A 626 9.02 -22.11 -69.48
CA ASN A 626 8.90 -22.59 -70.87
C ASN A 626 7.65 -22.09 -71.60
N PHE A 627 6.81 -21.24 -70.99
CA PHE A 627 5.68 -20.62 -71.67
C PHE A 627 6.09 -19.28 -72.33
N PRO A 628 6.00 -19.13 -73.67
CA PRO A 628 6.27 -17.84 -74.33
C PRO A 628 5.08 -16.87 -74.17
N PRO A 629 5.32 -15.57 -73.95
CA PRO A 629 4.24 -14.58 -73.78
C PRO A 629 3.50 -14.28 -75.10
N PRO A 630 2.18 -14.01 -75.07
CA PRO A 630 1.37 -13.82 -76.27
C PRO A 630 1.67 -12.47 -76.95
N ARG A 631 1.92 -12.50 -78.27
CA ARG A 631 2.12 -11.30 -79.11
C ARG A 631 0.80 -10.60 -79.43
N ILE A 632 0.64 -9.36 -78.99
CA ILE A 632 -0.45 -8.45 -79.40
C ILE A 632 -0.08 -7.84 -80.77
N ARG A 633 -0.95 -7.99 -81.79
CA ARG A 633 -0.80 -7.35 -83.12
C ARG A 633 -1.71 -6.13 -83.23
N VAL A 634 -1.09 -4.98 -83.49
CA VAL A 634 -1.74 -3.74 -83.95
C VAL A 634 -2.04 -3.87 -85.45
N THR A 635 -3.28 -3.64 -85.87
CA THR A 635 -3.68 -3.70 -87.29
C THR A 635 -4.08 -2.33 -87.82
N THR A 636 -3.28 -1.79 -88.74
CA THR A 636 -3.57 -0.63 -89.58
C THR A 636 -4.22 -1.06 -90.90
N ASN A 637 -5.46 -0.61 -91.09
CA ASN A 637 -6.15 -0.15 -92.31
C ASN A 637 -5.99 -0.82 -93.71
N THR A 638 -7.18 -0.90 -94.34
CA THR A 638 -7.54 -0.57 -95.75
C THR A 638 -7.70 -1.66 -96.83
N THR A 639 -8.99 -1.86 -97.17
CA THR A 639 -9.65 -1.91 -98.52
C THR A 639 -9.32 -2.99 -99.56
N ARG A 640 -10.36 -3.79 -99.92
CA ARG A 640 -10.97 -3.91 -101.27
C ARG A 640 -12.09 -4.98 -101.25
N ARG A 641 -13.36 -4.59 -101.44
CA ARG A 641 -14.15 -4.69 -102.69
C ARG A 641 -14.17 -6.10 -103.34
N ARG A 642 -15.32 -6.80 -103.30
CA ARG A 642 -16.24 -6.97 -104.46
C ARG A 642 -17.37 -7.99 -104.20
N LYS A 643 -18.53 -7.60 -104.71
CA LYS A 643 -19.80 -8.31 -104.97
C LYS A 643 -20.66 -8.65 -103.77
#